data_AF-A0A0P7B4X4-F1
#
_entry.id   AF-A0A0P7B4X4-F1
#
_cell.length_a   1.000
_cell.length_b   1.000
_cell.length_c   1.000
_cell.angle_alpha   90.00
_cell.angle_beta   90.00
_cell.angle_gamma   90.00
#
_symmetry.space_group_name_H-M   'P 1'
#
loop_
_entity.id
_entity.type
_entity.pdbx_description
1 polymer ?
#
loop_
_entity_poly.entity_id
_entity_poly.type
_entity_poly.pdbx_seq_one_letter_code
_entity_poly.pdbx_strand_id
1 'polypeptide(L)'
;MDEKLALVPLRVGSHLANGMLGARKELRRIDGAHTSLSGISMSFQVEISPMGLIVDFALAVTTPMANGAKDKASVLLAGDRSLNGGPSDLARIARWIATWPSRENASWKPSLIVVLEDKHWWQSNATTVAEELFTTAIEKLTSWPLSSYFFDANFLQIPNADSFATFRPHFSQHASVVRRRRRDAGVLLSIEHLNTLFERAFESASASHDKPFDLIRSARQDLPVSTQLKDHLIDFMDQLSSAKDLLSFASPTIASSILFDHYLPGMHLFNPRDVFKRLYHDACIRACKATAIKDRIDGMLLPSALMDSILSNLITVFDRLKGGEPAVSIHRSVLAARSGRWLNVKSNKSCFSCLMQVPQHKMPCEHWICENCLQACGTSNAQDPWLFVLKHCLLDGQEANLAVRIRPPTAGHSILCIDGSGVRGIIPPAILGQIQDRLDLPIPVQELFTMAYGVSAGALIILALFFNGWSVERCAVEFEQLAKVAFAPTLSSSLPGLSWVWSIVLDSIYSEKDIEAALRRAFGEGALTDMSYAKRIGSKIGVPAASITQPSICLFTNYNGIRQERSGYLVLKNSENVKVWEVSGRSSSAAPVYFPPKYLPGLGTLQDAGVLENNPIIVALSEFTAMHGDDKPDLVLNIGTGTSPNVPLQDRKPRFIKDSWPVRLKRGYMELIQGKKTWNDARRVSPRTRGHSGQYRLDVTLNHPPSLDDTTTMSTLLSLVRPDTVTLKAVPEIAFHLFATLFYFELDSLPKRLGSNFRVTGRILCIRKGEDEALPNILKRLRKATMFINGKSISSTIDTDAHGNIRQTVDITTGKSILIELKERGSKDAFPLSGSPYSVPKLVACGLTMAVFRSRTHKKRPLQEPCSRPSKRRKQCLACLPK
;
A
#
# COMPACT_ATOMS: atom_id res chain seq x y z
N MET A 1 0.07 -10.50 40.98
CA MET A 1 0.17 -11.91 40.52
C MET A 1 1.63 -12.29 40.60
N ASP A 2 1.91 -13.35 41.35
CA ASP A 2 3.23 -13.78 41.82
C ASP A 2 4.34 -13.75 40.77
N GLU A 3 5.48 -13.16 41.15
CA GLU A 3 6.73 -13.16 40.40
C GLU A 3 7.35 -14.56 40.38
N LYS A 4 7.04 -15.36 39.34
CA LYS A 4 7.84 -16.52 38.96
C LYS A 4 8.78 -16.17 37.81
N LEU A 5 10.04 -15.86 38.14
CA LEU A 5 11.17 -15.84 37.21
C LEU A 5 11.39 -17.27 36.66
N ALA A 6 11.17 -17.46 35.37
CA ALA A 6 11.42 -18.74 34.70
C ALA A 6 12.85 -18.79 34.16
N LEU A 7 13.70 -19.60 34.79
CA LEU A 7 15.03 -19.96 34.28
C LEU A 7 14.91 -20.81 33.01
N VAL A 8 15.49 -20.36 31.90
CA VAL A 8 15.54 -21.11 30.64
C VAL A 8 17.00 -21.34 30.24
N PRO A 9 17.56 -22.56 30.36
CA PRO A 9 18.93 -22.83 29.94
C PRO A 9 19.00 -22.90 28.41
N LEU A 10 19.82 -22.07 27.78
CA LEU A 10 20.14 -22.14 26.35
C LEU A 10 21.55 -22.72 26.18
N ARG A 11 21.65 -24.02 25.88
CA ARG A 11 22.88 -24.61 25.31
C ARG A 11 23.03 -24.10 23.88
N VAL A 12 24.03 -23.27 23.63
CA VAL A 12 24.43 -22.89 22.27
C VAL A 12 25.25 -24.06 21.70
N GLY A 13 24.60 -24.87 20.85
CA GLY A 13 25.26 -25.95 20.12
C GLY A 13 26.20 -25.40 19.05
N SER A 14 27.36 -26.03 18.93
CA SER A 14 28.51 -25.75 18.04
C SER A 14 28.26 -25.88 16.53
N HIS A 15 27.01 -25.77 16.04
CA HIS A 15 26.67 -26.01 14.64
C HIS A 15 26.53 -24.77 13.75
N LEU A 16 26.73 -23.55 14.26
CA LEU A 16 26.65 -22.32 13.46
C LEU A 16 28.00 -21.76 12.98
N ALA A 17 29.13 -22.33 13.44
CA ALA A 17 30.47 -21.89 13.03
C ALA A 17 30.95 -22.50 11.69
N ASN A 18 30.29 -23.55 11.19
CA ASN A 18 30.73 -24.25 9.96
C ASN A 18 30.22 -23.62 8.66
N GLY A 19 29.48 -22.51 8.70
CA GLY A 19 28.96 -21.83 7.52
C GLY A 19 29.93 -20.84 6.84
N MET A 20 31.09 -20.55 7.44
CA MET A 20 32.06 -19.55 6.93
C MET A 20 33.44 -20.11 6.55
N LEU A 21 33.64 -21.43 6.54
CA LEU A 21 34.89 -22.07 6.07
C LEU A 21 34.62 -22.94 4.84
N GLY A 22 34.11 -22.32 3.79
CA GLY A 22 33.94 -22.91 2.46
C GLY A 22 34.99 -22.43 1.46
N ALA A 23 36.25 -22.30 1.86
CA ALA A 23 37.36 -21.99 0.95
C ALA A 23 38.72 -22.33 1.59
N ARG A 24 39.07 -23.63 1.62
CA ARG A 24 40.45 -24.16 1.55
C ARG A 24 40.41 -25.69 1.62
N LYS A 25 40.35 -26.31 0.45
CA LYS A 25 40.92 -27.64 0.24
C LYS A 25 42.44 -27.45 0.24
N GLU A 26 43.12 -28.04 1.21
CA GLU A 26 44.38 -28.79 1.07
C GLU A 26 44.98 -29.06 2.45
N LEU A 27 45.67 -30.21 2.57
CA LEU A 27 46.41 -30.72 3.73
C LEU A 27 45.58 -31.34 4.87
N ARG A 28 45.19 -32.60 4.66
CA ARG A 28 45.19 -33.62 5.73
C ARG A 28 46.48 -34.42 5.62
N ARG A 29 47.28 -34.46 6.69
CA ARG A 29 48.09 -35.64 7.04
C ARG A 29 48.60 -35.55 8.49
N ILE A 30 48.45 -36.69 9.18
CA ILE A 30 49.25 -37.21 10.31
C ILE A 30 48.73 -36.95 11.73
N ASP A 31 48.12 -38.03 12.25
CA ASP A 31 48.32 -38.73 13.53
C ASP A 31 48.30 -38.01 14.89
N GLY A 32 47.31 -38.44 15.71
CA GLY A 32 47.56 -39.32 16.86
C GLY A 32 48.24 -38.74 18.11
N ALA A 33 47.46 -38.57 19.19
CA ALA A 33 47.66 -39.19 20.51
C ALA A 33 46.80 -38.50 21.59
N HIS A 34 46.19 -39.33 22.44
CA HIS A 34 45.50 -38.95 23.66
C HIS A 34 46.45 -38.32 24.70
N THR A 35 45.96 -37.31 25.43
CA THR A 35 46.18 -37.18 26.88
C THR A 35 45.17 -36.19 27.47
N SER A 36 44.39 -36.65 28.44
CA SER A 36 43.48 -35.87 29.25
C SER A 36 44.24 -35.01 30.24
N LEU A 37 43.95 -33.71 30.33
CA LEU A 37 44.12 -32.92 31.55
C LEU A 37 43.05 -31.83 31.57
N SER A 38 42.30 -31.84 32.66
CA SER A 38 41.09 -31.08 32.97
C SER A 38 41.35 -29.60 33.23
N GLY A 39 40.42 -28.76 32.77
CA GLY A 39 39.84 -27.73 33.63
C GLY A 39 40.15 -26.26 33.30
N ILE A 40 39.26 -25.63 32.51
CA ILE A 40 38.76 -24.26 32.76
C ILE A 40 37.27 -24.29 32.40
N SER A 41 36.40 -24.03 33.37
CA SER A 41 34.95 -23.87 33.17
C SER A 41 34.62 -22.38 33.31
N MET A 42 34.32 -21.71 32.20
CA MET A 42 33.61 -20.42 32.21
C MET A 42 32.10 -20.69 32.12
N SER A 43 31.36 -20.37 33.17
CA SER A 43 29.90 -20.35 33.15
C SER A 43 29.39 -18.99 32.66
N PHE A 44 28.93 -18.94 31.41
CA PHE A 44 28.19 -17.78 30.90
C PHE A 44 26.75 -17.85 31.40
N GLN A 45 26.35 -16.95 32.29
CA GLN A 45 24.94 -16.76 32.65
C GLN A 45 24.42 -15.51 31.95
N VAL A 46 23.93 -15.68 30.72
CA VAL A 46 23.22 -14.62 29.98
C VAL A 46 21.77 -14.62 30.44
N GLU A 47 21.42 -13.77 31.41
CA GLU A 47 20.03 -13.56 31.81
C GLU A 47 19.36 -12.51 30.92
N ILE A 48 18.66 -12.98 29.88
CA ILE A 48 17.73 -12.13 29.12
C ILE A 48 16.42 -12.10 29.90
N SER A 49 16.23 -11.08 30.73
CA SER A 49 14.91 -10.79 31.30
C SER A 49 13.95 -10.37 30.18
N PRO A 50 12.71 -10.88 30.14
CA PRO A 50 11.73 -10.55 29.11
C PRO A 50 11.24 -9.09 29.13
N MET A 51 11.81 -8.20 29.94
CA MET A 51 11.49 -6.76 29.92
C MET A 51 12.67 -5.91 29.43
N GLY A 52 12.66 -5.58 28.13
CA GLY A 52 13.33 -4.40 27.56
C GLY A 52 14.86 -4.40 27.58
N LEU A 53 15.51 -4.98 26.56
CA LEU A 53 16.97 -5.02 26.28
C LEU A 53 17.87 -4.83 27.51
N ILE A 54 17.68 -5.55 28.62
CA ILE A 54 18.78 -5.65 29.58
C ILE A 54 19.76 -6.63 28.93
N VAL A 55 20.64 -6.10 28.08
CA VAL A 55 21.92 -6.75 27.81
C VAL A 55 22.86 -6.16 28.83
N ASP A 56 22.65 -6.54 30.09
CA ASP A 56 23.68 -6.41 31.11
C ASP A 56 24.47 -7.70 30.99
N PHE A 57 25.71 -7.59 30.55
CA PHE A 57 26.64 -8.71 30.67
C PHE A 57 27.06 -8.74 32.12
N ALA A 58 26.82 -9.86 32.80
CA ALA A 58 27.58 -10.28 33.97
C ALA A 58 28.76 -11.10 33.44
N LEU A 59 29.96 -10.51 33.43
CA LEU A 59 31.18 -11.23 33.09
C LEU A 59 31.84 -11.69 34.38
N ALA A 60 31.83 -12.99 34.66
CA ALA A 60 32.67 -13.61 35.67
C ALA A 60 33.98 -14.03 34.99
N VAL A 61 35.05 -13.25 35.19
CA VAL A 61 36.38 -13.58 34.65
C VAL A 61 37.13 -14.37 35.70
N THR A 62 37.59 -15.56 35.34
CA THR A 62 38.42 -16.41 36.20
C THR A 62 39.81 -16.54 35.62
N THR A 63 40.83 -15.95 36.24
CA THR A 63 42.24 -16.14 35.84
C THR A 63 43.01 -16.86 36.94
N PRO A 64 43.70 -17.97 36.66
CA PRO A 64 44.69 -18.52 37.59
C PRO A 64 45.98 -17.72 37.45
N MET A 65 46.46 -17.10 38.53
CA MET A 65 47.83 -16.60 38.58
C MET A 65 48.76 -17.69 39.14
N ALA A 66 49.76 -18.05 38.34
CA ALA A 66 50.91 -18.81 38.80
C ALA A 66 51.81 -17.91 39.67
N ASN A 67 52.32 -18.50 40.76
CA ASN A 67 53.15 -17.83 41.76
C ASN A 67 54.45 -17.26 41.19
N GLY A 68 54.78 -16.05 41.65
CA GLY A 68 56.15 -15.62 41.92
C GLY A 68 57.05 -15.32 40.72
N ALA A 69 57.19 -14.05 40.38
CA ALA A 69 58.46 -13.36 40.20
C ALA A 69 58.19 -11.91 39.82
N LYS A 70 58.86 -10.98 40.51
CA LYS A 70 59.00 -9.58 40.08
C LYS A 70 59.63 -9.57 38.69
N ASP A 71 59.22 -8.60 37.87
CA ASP A 71 59.62 -8.36 36.47
C ASP A 71 58.88 -9.19 35.41
N LYS A 72 57.80 -8.61 34.87
CA LYS A 72 57.37 -8.69 33.44
C LYS A 72 56.04 -7.95 33.22
N ALA A 73 56.11 -6.62 33.15
CA ALA A 73 55.00 -5.78 32.65
C ALA A 73 54.87 -5.81 31.10
N SER A 74 55.68 -6.61 30.40
CA SER A 74 55.81 -6.61 28.94
C SER A 74 55.40 -7.91 28.25
N VAL A 75 54.87 -8.92 28.96
CA VAL A 75 54.56 -10.25 28.38
C VAL A 75 53.05 -10.56 28.23
N LEU A 76 52.15 -9.76 28.82
CA LEU A 76 50.70 -10.01 28.75
C LEU A 76 50.04 -9.65 27.40
N LEU A 77 50.78 -9.16 26.41
CA LEU A 77 50.26 -8.84 25.06
C LEU A 77 50.82 -9.72 23.94
N ALA A 78 51.72 -10.66 24.25
CA ALA A 78 52.35 -11.51 23.25
C ALA A 78 52.49 -12.94 23.77
N GLY A 79 51.38 -13.58 24.10
CA GLY A 79 51.44 -14.98 24.53
C GLY A 79 50.19 -15.48 25.23
N ASP A 80 49.03 -15.41 24.56
CA ASP A 80 47.94 -16.31 24.92
C ASP A 80 47.13 -16.69 23.66
N ARG A 81 47.78 -17.49 22.81
CA ARG A 81 47.03 -18.40 21.94
C ARG A 81 46.50 -19.47 22.87
N SER A 82 45.20 -19.41 23.17
CA SER A 82 44.50 -20.59 23.70
C SER A 82 44.95 -21.80 22.88
N LEU A 83 45.35 -22.88 23.55
CA LEU A 83 45.88 -24.11 22.95
C LEU A 83 44.88 -24.87 22.06
N ASN A 84 43.79 -24.21 21.63
CA ASN A 84 42.89 -24.60 20.56
C ASN A 84 42.43 -23.38 19.74
N GLY A 85 43.37 -22.65 19.12
CA GLY A 85 43.14 -21.85 17.90
C GLY A 85 42.00 -20.81 17.90
N GLY A 86 41.47 -20.40 19.05
CA GLY A 86 40.39 -19.42 19.18
C GLY A 86 40.89 -18.08 19.73
N PRO A 87 40.32 -16.93 19.32
CA PRO A 87 40.59 -15.65 19.95
C PRO A 87 40.28 -15.71 21.46
N SER A 88 41.10 -15.06 22.30
CA SER A 88 40.83 -14.92 23.74
C SER A 88 39.41 -14.40 23.97
N ASP A 89 38.76 -14.75 25.07
CA ASP A 89 37.37 -14.32 25.31
C ASP A 89 37.22 -12.80 25.34
N LEU A 90 38.25 -12.08 25.80
CA LEU A 90 38.37 -10.61 25.66
C LEU A 90 38.44 -10.16 24.20
N ALA A 91 39.17 -10.86 23.32
CA ALA A 91 39.20 -10.56 21.89
C ALA A 91 37.86 -10.87 21.19
N ARG A 92 37.09 -11.86 21.68
CA ARG A 92 35.72 -12.14 21.20
C ARG A 92 34.76 -11.05 21.62
N ILE A 93 34.82 -10.64 22.89
CA ILE A 93 34.03 -9.54 23.44
C ILE A 93 34.36 -8.23 22.71
N ALA A 94 35.65 -7.92 22.51
CA ALA A 94 36.08 -6.74 21.78
C ALA A 94 35.61 -6.73 20.32
N ARG A 95 35.68 -7.86 19.60
CA ARG A 95 35.13 -7.96 18.24
C ARG A 95 33.62 -7.76 18.20
N TRP A 96 32.89 -8.31 19.17
CA TRP A 96 31.44 -8.14 19.26
C TRP A 96 31.06 -6.71 19.67
N ILE A 97 31.82 -6.06 20.56
CA ILE A 97 31.64 -4.65 20.90
C ILE A 97 31.94 -3.75 19.70
N ALA A 98 32.96 -4.09 18.91
CA ALA A 98 33.35 -3.33 17.72
C ALA A 98 32.27 -3.34 16.61
N THR A 99 31.34 -4.30 16.61
CA THR A 99 30.20 -4.34 15.69
C THR A 99 28.99 -3.54 16.19
N TRP A 100 29.07 -2.86 17.34
CA TRP A 100 27.93 -2.13 17.90
C TRP A 100 27.56 -0.88 17.07
N PRO A 101 26.26 -0.64 16.78
CA PRO A 101 25.88 0.17 15.64
C PRO A 101 25.84 1.68 15.87
N SER A 102 26.27 2.24 17.00
CA SER A 102 26.34 3.71 17.11
C SER A 102 27.38 4.19 18.12
N ARG A 103 28.48 4.75 17.61
CA ARG A 103 29.51 5.44 18.39
C ARG A 103 29.04 6.82 18.88
N GLU A 104 28.05 7.40 18.20
CA GLU A 104 27.63 8.80 18.38
C GLU A 104 26.46 9.01 19.34
N ASN A 105 25.68 7.96 19.68
CA ASN A 105 24.40 8.13 20.37
C ASN A 105 24.45 7.56 21.80
N ALA A 106 24.77 8.43 22.78
CA ALA A 106 24.96 8.05 24.18
C ALA A 106 23.74 7.34 24.82
N SER A 107 22.53 7.58 24.32
CA SER A 107 21.26 7.03 24.84
C SER A 107 21.07 5.53 24.62
N TRP A 108 21.89 4.90 23.77
CA TRP A 108 21.78 3.48 23.40
C TRP A 108 22.96 2.63 23.84
N LYS A 109 23.98 3.25 24.44
CA LYS A 109 25.14 2.50 24.92
C LYS A 109 24.67 1.53 26.02
N PRO A 110 24.96 0.21 25.91
CA PRO A 110 24.68 -0.74 26.96
C PRO A 110 25.37 -0.35 28.26
N SER A 111 24.90 -0.89 29.37
CA SER A 111 25.64 -0.81 30.63
C SER A 111 26.29 -2.16 30.89
N LEU A 112 27.47 -2.13 31.51
CA LEU A 112 28.27 -3.30 31.80
C LEU A 112 28.35 -3.49 33.32
N ILE A 113 28.16 -4.72 33.79
CA ILE A 113 28.45 -5.09 35.19
C ILE A 113 29.48 -6.23 35.17
N VAL A 114 30.68 -5.97 35.65
CA VAL A 114 31.69 -7.01 35.82
C VAL A 114 31.68 -7.44 37.27
N VAL A 115 31.47 -8.72 37.52
CA VAL A 115 31.41 -9.29 38.89
C VAL A 115 32.70 -10.06 39.15
N LEU A 116 33.41 -9.69 40.20
CA LEU A 116 34.66 -10.31 40.62
C LEU A 116 34.40 -11.37 41.68
N GLU A 117 34.68 -12.63 41.35
CA GLU A 117 34.58 -13.76 42.28
C GLU A 117 35.63 -13.70 43.40
N ASP A 118 35.31 -14.25 44.57
CA ASP A 118 36.11 -14.28 45.81
C ASP A 118 37.59 -14.66 45.61
N LYS A 119 37.85 -15.54 44.65
CA LYS A 119 39.20 -15.98 44.26
C LYS A 119 40.03 -14.93 43.50
N HIS A 120 39.56 -13.68 43.39
CA HIS A 120 40.28 -12.57 42.77
C HIS A 120 40.50 -11.40 43.72
N TRP A 121 40.16 -11.56 45.00
CA TRP A 121 40.20 -10.49 46.01
C TRP A 121 41.56 -10.34 46.70
N TRP A 122 42.63 -10.85 46.10
CA TRP A 122 43.98 -10.90 46.67
C TRP A 122 44.61 -9.51 46.90
N GLN A 123 43.94 -8.43 46.50
CA GLN A 123 44.35 -7.04 46.71
C GLN A 123 43.14 -6.18 47.09
N SER A 124 43.33 -5.20 47.98
CA SER A 124 42.28 -4.29 48.45
C SER A 124 41.70 -3.38 47.34
N ASN A 125 42.36 -3.31 46.17
CA ASN A 125 41.98 -2.51 45.00
C ASN A 125 41.63 -3.37 43.76
N ALA A 126 41.23 -4.63 43.95
CA ALA A 126 41.01 -5.55 42.83
C ALA A 126 39.93 -5.10 41.81
N THR A 127 38.94 -4.29 42.21
CA THR A 127 37.99 -3.65 41.29
C THR A 127 38.68 -2.67 40.34
N THR A 128 39.50 -1.78 40.87
CA THR A 128 40.25 -0.77 40.10
C THR A 128 41.22 -1.43 39.12
N VAL A 129 41.93 -2.48 39.56
CA VAL A 129 42.85 -3.23 38.69
C VAL A 129 42.09 -3.94 37.56
N ALA A 130 40.92 -4.53 37.84
CA ALA A 130 40.10 -5.17 36.82
C ALA A 130 39.55 -4.16 35.79
N GLU A 131 39.14 -2.98 36.25
CA GLU A 131 38.68 -1.88 35.40
C GLU A 131 39.78 -1.39 34.45
N GLU A 132 40.98 -1.13 34.96
CA GLU A 132 42.13 -0.69 34.16
C GLU A 132 42.53 -1.72 33.11
N LEU A 133 42.60 -3.00 33.50
CA LEU A 133 42.95 -4.09 32.58
C LEU A 133 41.90 -4.26 31.48
N PHE A 134 40.61 -4.24 31.85
CA PHE A 134 39.52 -4.38 30.90
C PHE A 134 39.47 -3.19 29.92
N THR A 135 39.59 -1.97 30.43
CA THR A 135 39.58 -0.74 29.63
C THR A 135 40.75 -0.72 28.65
N THR A 136 41.96 -1.00 29.13
CA THR A 136 43.17 -1.04 28.30
C THR A 136 43.10 -2.13 27.23
N ALA A 137 42.53 -3.29 27.56
CA ALA A 137 42.35 -4.39 26.61
C ALA A 137 41.36 -4.02 25.50
N ILE A 138 40.21 -3.45 25.84
CA ILE A 138 39.22 -3.00 24.85
C ILE A 138 39.82 -1.90 23.96
N GLU A 139 40.47 -0.89 24.55
CA GLU A 139 41.12 0.18 23.80
C GLU A 139 42.16 -0.32 22.80
N LYS A 140 43.02 -1.26 23.20
CA LYS A 140 44.01 -1.84 22.29
C LYS A 140 43.37 -2.67 21.19
N LEU A 141 42.28 -3.40 21.50
CA LEU A 141 41.64 -4.31 20.55
C LEU A 141 40.68 -3.60 19.58
N THR A 142 40.08 -2.49 19.97
CA THR A 142 39.10 -1.77 19.16
C THR A 142 39.57 -0.39 18.71
N SER A 143 40.66 0.14 19.27
CA SER A 143 41.18 1.50 19.07
C SER A 143 40.32 2.63 19.62
N TRP A 144 39.36 2.34 20.51
CA TRP A 144 38.49 3.35 21.13
C TRP A 144 38.29 3.10 22.63
N PRO A 145 38.08 4.15 23.44
CA PRO A 145 37.86 4.01 24.87
C PRO A 145 36.59 3.25 25.20
N LEU A 146 36.56 2.58 26.36
CA LEU A 146 35.43 1.79 26.84
C LEU A 146 34.12 2.60 26.89
N SER A 147 34.23 3.88 27.25
CA SER A 147 33.15 4.87 27.26
C SER A 147 32.55 5.15 25.88
N SER A 148 33.22 4.77 24.78
CA SER A 148 32.67 4.82 23.43
C SER A 148 31.59 3.77 23.20
N TYR A 149 31.63 2.68 23.96
CA TYR A 149 30.78 1.50 23.77
C TYR A 149 29.73 1.35 24.86
N PHE A 150 30.11 1.58 26.12
CA PHE A 150 29.22 1.46 27.26
C PHE A 150 28.88 2.84 27.82
N PHE A 151 27.67 2.96 28.34
CA PHE A 151 27.27 4.17 29.06
C PHE A 151 27.94 4.23 30.42
N ASP A 152 27.92 3.09 31.09
CA ASP A 152 28.38 2.92 32.46
C ASP A 152 28.89 1.50 32.59
N ALA A 153 30.00 1.34 33.31
CA ALA A 153 30.69 0.09 33.52
C ALA A 153 31.01 -0.05 35.01
N ASN A 154 30.27 -0.92 35.71
CA ASN A 154 30.40 -1.13 37.14
C ASN A 154 31.17 -2.41 37.43
N PHE A 155 32.22 -2.31 38.24
CA PHE A 155 33.03 -3.45 38.69
C PHE A 155 32.69 -3.73 40.16
N LEU A 156 32.07 -4.88 40.42
CA LEU A 156 31.53 -5.24 41.74
C LEU A 156 32.29 -6.42 42.34
N GLN A 157 32.69 -6.30 43.60
CA GLN A 157 33.12 -7.42 44.44
C GLN A 157 31.90 -7.94 45.20
N ILE A 158 31.55 -9.21 45.01
CA ILE A 158 30.37 -9.82 45.66
C ILE A 158 30.79 -11.12 46.34
N PRO A 159 30.72 -11.19 47.69
CA PRO A 159 31.06 -12.41 48.44
C PRO A 159 30.10 -13.53 48.07
N ASN A 160 30.62 -14.73 47.78
CA ASN A 160 29.83 -15.88 47.33
C ASN A 160 28.97 -15.55 46.08
N ALA A 161 29.62 -15.16 44.98
CA ALA A 161 28.97 -14.86 43.70
C ALA A 161 28.10 -16.00 43.13
N ASP A 162 28.26 -17.24 43.62
CA ASP A 162 27.44 -18.40 43.24
C ASP A 162 25.97 -18.31 43.71
N SER A 163 25.66 -17.43 44.68
CA SER A 163 24.29 -17.23 45.16
C SER A 163 23.62 -16.04 44.46
N PHE A 164 22.73 -16.32 43.51
CA PHE A 164 21.88 -15.31 42.85
C PHE A 164 21.13 -14.40 43.85
N ALA A 165 20.88 -14.88 45.08
CA ALA A 165 20.24 -14.12 46.14
C ALA A 165 21.06 -12.89 46.59
N THR A 166 22.39 -12.99 46.58
CA THR A 166 23.30 -11.90 46.98
C THR A 166 23.48 -10.87 45.86
N PHE A 167 23.42 -11.31 44.60
CA PHE A 167 23.54 -10.43 43.41
C PHE A 167 22.24 -9.67 43.09
N ARG A 168 21.08 -10.27 43.38
CA ARG A 168 19.76 -9.74 43.00
C ARG A 168 19.51 -8.27 43.40
N PRO A 169 19.88 -7.78 44.60
CA PRO A 169 19.65 -6.38 44.98
C PRO A 169 20.47 -5.40 44.13
N HIS A 170 21.76 -5.68 43.92
CA HIS A 170 22.67 -4.85 43.13
C HIS A 170 22.23 -4.78 41.66
N PHE A 171 21.87 -5.93 41.09
CA PHE A 171 21.33 -6.00 39.74
C PHE A 171 20.00 -5.23 39.60
N SER A 172 19.10 -5.38 40.57
CA SER A 172 17.80 -4.68 40.55
C SER A 172 17.96 -3.17 40.62
N GLN A 173 18.88 -2.68 41.45
CA GLN A 173 19.22 -1.26 41.54
C GLN A 173 19.79 -0.75 40.21
N HIS A 174 20.78 -1.45 39.65
CA HIS A 174 21.39 -1.08 38.37
C HIS A 174 20.37 -1.07 37.21
N ALA A 175 19.58 -2.14 37.11
CA ALA A 175 18.49 -2.24 36.14
C ALA A 175 17.48 -1.10 36.30
N SER A 176 17.20 -0.63 37.53
CA SER A 176 16.30 0.51 37.76
C SER A 176 16.87 1.82 37.20
N VAL A 177 18.19 2.05 37.34
CA VAL A 177 18.90 3.22 36.80
C VAL A 177 18.88 3.19 35.27
N VAL A 178 19.23 2.05 34.67
CA VAL A 178 19.20 1.86 33.21
C VAL A 178 17.78 2.06 32.67
N ARG A 179 16.76 1.51 33.35
CA ARG A 179 15.36 1.67 32.94
C ARG A 179 14.89 3.12 33.03
N ARG A 180 15.24 3.84 34.10
CA ARG A 180 14.92 5.27 34.25
C ARG A 180 15.55 6.07 33.12
N ARG A 181 16.85 5.87 32.87
CA ARG A 181 17.55 6.55 31.78
C ARG A 181 16.95 6.28 30.40
N ARG A 182 16.61 5.02 30.12
CA ARG A 182 15.94 4.66 28.86
C ARG A 182 14.55 5.27 28.75
N ARG A 183 13.83 5.41 29.86
CA ARG A 183 12.55 6.11 29.89
C ARG A 183 12.74 7.59 29.56
N ASP A 184 13.71 8.24 30.18
CA ASP A 184 13.99 9.66 29.97
C ASP A 184 14.47 9.95 28.55
N ALA A 185 15.27 9.04 27.97
CA ALA A 185 15.69 9.10 26.57
C ALA A 185 14.59 8.69 25.57
N GLY A 186 13.43 8.20 26.03
CA GLY A 186 12.34 7.75 25.16
C GLY A 186 12.67 6.47 24.38
N VAL A 187 13.48 5.57 24.95
CA VAL A 187 13.98 4.33 24.33
C VAL A 187 13.76 3.09 25.20
N LEU A 188 12.92 3.19 26.24
CA LEU A 188 12.46 2.05 27.02
C LEU A 188 11.41 1.26 26.22
N LEU A 189 11.88 0.38 25.33
CA LEU A 189 11.05 -0.39 24.42
C LEU A 189 10.20 -1.44 25.13
N SER A 190 8.98 -1.67 24.63
CA SER A 190 8.20 -2.85 24.99
C SER A 190 8.91 -4.12 24.52
N ILE A 191 8.56 -5.28 25.10
CA ILE A 191 9.11 -6.57 24.66
C ILE A 191 8.83 -6.83 23.17
N GLU A 192 7.71 -6.34 22.63
CA GLU A 192 7.35 -6.51 21.24
C GLU A 192 8.23 -5.65 20.34
N HIS A 193 8.30 -4.34 20.60
CA HIS A 193 9.16 -3.40 19.84
C HIS A 193 10.63 -3.82 19.86
N LEU A 194 11.07 -4.29 21.02
CA LEU A 194 12.41 -4.78 21.25
C LEU A 194 12.79 -5.93 20.31
N ASN A 195 11.99 -7.00 20.31
CA ASN A 195 12.29 -8.19 19.52
C ASN A 195 12.34 -7.85 18.03
N THR A 196 11.37 -7.07 17.56
CA THR A 196 11.32 -6.66 16.15
C THR A 196 12.51 -5.80 15.75
N LEU A 197 12.90 -4.81 16.57
CA LEU A 197 14.06 -3.96 16.27
C LEU A 197 15.37 -4.76 16.34
N PHE A 198 15.46 -5.73 17.24
CA PHE A 198 16.62 -6.60 17.38
C PHE A 198 16.80 -7.52 16.16
N GLU A 199 15.72 -8.11 15.65
CA GLU A 199 15.73 -8.88 14.41
C GLU A 199 16.17 -8.03 13.22
N ARG A 200 15.61 -6.82 13.08
CA ARG A 200 16.00 -5.87 12.03
C ARG A 200 17.46 -5.43 12.14
N ALA A 201 17.98 -5.31 13.36
CA ALA A 201 19.39 -4.99 13.58
C ALA A 201 20.30 -6.10 13.06
N PHE A 202 19.97 -7.38 13.30
CA PHE A 202 20.71 -8.51 12.75
C PHE A 202 20.64 -8.58 11.22
N GLU A 203 19.46 -8.37 10.65
CA GLU A 203 19.29 -8.30 9.19
C GLU A 203 20.18 -7.21 8.58
N SER A 204 20.13 -6.01 9.16
CA SER A 204 20.97 -4.88 8.72
C SER A 204 22.45 -5.20 8.84
N ALA A 205 22.88 -5.82 9.94
CA ALA A 205 24.28 -6.21 10.15
C ALA A 205 24.76 -7.22 9.10
N SER A 206 23.89 -8.13 8.65
CA SER A 206 24.22 -9.10 7.61
C SER A 206 24.34 -8.49 6.20
N ALA A 207 23.62 -7.40 5.93
CA ALA A 207 23.53 -6.77 4.62
C ALA A 207 24.47 -5.57 4.43
N SER A 208 24.83 -4.87 5.50
CA SER A 208 25.65 -3.64 5.44
C SER A 208 26.40 -3.42 6.75
N HIS A 209 27.67 -3.83 6.79
CA HIS A 209 28.54 -3.70 7.95
C HIS A 209 28.94 -2.23 8.24
N ASP A 210 28.89 -1.36 7.23
CA ASP A 210 29.42 0.01 7.31
C ASP A 210 28.39 1.07 7.73
N LYS A 211 27.10 0.71 7.89
CA LYS A 211 26.04 1.67 8.24
C LYS A 211 25.51 1.44 9.66
N PRO A 212 25.48 2.48 10.52
CA PRO A 212 24.92 2.38 11.85
C PRO A 212 23.41 2.07 11.80
N PHE A 213 22.94 1.17 12.67
CA PHE A 213 21.52 0.82 12.75
C PHE A 213 20.71 1.97 13.36
N ASP A 214 19.75 2.49 12.59
CA ASP A 214 18.86 3.56 13.04
C ASP A 214 17.51 2.99 13.48
N LEU A 215 17.25 3.03 14.78
CA LEU A 215 16.03 2.46 15.37
C LEU A 215 14.74 3.18 14.96
N ILE A 216 14.78 4.49 14.78
CA ILE A 216 13.61 5.28 14.40
C ILE A 216 13.28 5.03 12.93
N ARG A 217 14.29 4.98 12.06
CA ARG A 217 14.11 4.60 10.65
C ARG A 217 13.67 3.14 10.52
N SER A 218 14.26 2.25 11.33
CA SER A 218 13.89 0.84 11.35
C SER A 218 12.45 0.66 11.83
N ALA A 219 12.00 1.38 12.85
CA ALA A 219 10.60 1.34 13.32
C ALA A 219 9.60 1.74 12.21
N ARG A 220 10.01 2.62 11.29
CA ARG A 220 9.22 3.08 10.14
C ARG A 220 9.50 2.32 8.84
N GLN A 221 10.24 1.21 8.87
CA GLN A 221 10.60 0.45 7.66
C GLN A 221 9.38 -0.08 6.90
N ASP A 222 8.36 -0.57 7.61
CA ASP A 222 7.13 -1.10 6.97
C ASP A 222 6.19 0.01 6.50
N LEU A 223 6.34 1.21 7.07
CA LEU A 223 5.49 2.35 6.80
C LEU A 223 6.34 3.62 6.70
N PRO A 224 7.11 3.77 5.62
CA PRO A 224 8.01 4.91 5.48
C PRO A 224 7.24 6.23 5.40
N VAL A 225 7.91 7.32 5.77
CA VAL A 225 7.43 8.68 5.52
C VAL A 225 7.34 8.90 4.01
N SER A 226 6.33 9.67 3.59
CA SER A 226 6.12 9.98 2.17
C SER A 226 7.38 10.59 1.55
N THR A 227 7.82 10.04 0.43
CA THR A 227 8.93 10.60 -0.36
C THR A 227 8.57 11.96 -0.97
N GLN A 228 7.28 12.27 -1.09
CA GLN A 228 6.73 13.53 -1.61
C GLN A 228 6.45 14.57 -0.51
N LEU A 229 6.81 14.30 0.76
CA LEU A 229 6.54 15.21 1.87
C LEU A 229 7.02 16.64 1.59
N LYS A 230 8.21 16.80 1.01
CA LYS A 230 8.76 18.12 0.64
C LYS A 230 7.80 18.87 -0.31
N ASP A 231 7.28 18.20 -1.33
CA ASP A 231 6.38 18.81 -2.31
C ASP A 231 5.02 19.17 -1.69
N HIS A 232 4.49 18.32 -0.80
CA HIS A 232 3.26 18.61 -0.05
C HIS A 232 3.38 19.82 0.88
N LEU A 233 4.53 19.96 1.55
CA LEU A 233 4.80 21.09 2.42
C LEU A 233 4.93 22.40 1.64
N ILE A 234 5.62 22.36 0.48
CA ILE A 234 5.72 23.52 -0.41
C ILE A 234 4.34 23.92 -0.90
N ASP A 235 3.54 22.97 -1.42
CA ASP A 235 2.19 23.21 -1.92
C ASP A 235 1.27 23.86 -0.88
N PHE A 236 1.38 23.47 0.39
CA PHE A 236 0.64 24.10 1.49
C PHE A 236 1.15 25.50 1.83
N MET A 237 2.45 25.66 2.05
CA MET A 237 3.04 26.94 2.46
C MET A 237 2.98 28.01 1.36
N ASP A 238 2.93 27.59 0.10
CA ASP A 238 2.82 28.46 -1.06
C ASP A 238 1.45 29.14 -1.18
N GLN A 239 0.42 28.62 -0.51
CA GLN A 239 -0.91 29.27 -0.47
C GLN A 239 -0.98 30.42 0.54
N LEU A 240 0.08 30.62 1.33
CA LEU A 240 0.12 31.63 2.38
C LEU A 240 0.99 32.79 1.91
N SER A 241 0.47 34.01 1.98
CA SER A 241 1.15 35.22 1.50
C SER A 241 1.97 35.94 2.57
N SER A 242 1.75 35.62 3.86
CA SER A 242 2.41 36.26 5.01
C SER A 242 3.34 35.30 5.77
N ALA A 243 4.47 35.81 6.24
CA ALA A 243 5.39 35.13 7.14
C ALA A 243 4.75 34.86 8.52
N LYS A 244 3.95 35.80 9.04
CA LYS A 244 3.14 35.59 10.25
C LYS A 244 2.19 34.40 10.12
N ASP A 245 1.64 34.17 8.92
CA ASP A 245 0.77 33.04 8.64
C ASP A 245 1.52 31.70 8.61
N LEU A 246 2.75 31.69 8.10
CA LEU A 246 3.61 30.52 8.20
C LEU A 246 3.87 30.12 9.67
N LEU A 247 4.10 31.09 10.55
CA LEU A 247 4.37 30.82 11.97
C LEU A 247 3.10 30.47 12.77
N SER A 248 2.00 31.20 12.56
CA SER A 248 0.76 31.05 13.35
C SER A 248 -0.17 29.94 12.86
N PHE A 249 -0.09 29.57 11.58
CA PHE A 249 -0.98 28.61 10.93
C PHE A 249 -0.24 27.42 10.33
N ALA A 250 0.78 27.64 9.50
CA ALA A 250 1.46 26.52 8.84
C ALA A 250 2.24 25.66 9.84
N SER A 251 3.07 26.28 10.68
CA SER A 251 3.93 25.63 11.68
C SER A 251 3.16 24.66 12.61
N PRO A 252 2.11 25.09 13.34
CA PRO A 252 1.35 24.18 14.19
C PRO A 252 0.61 23.09 13.40
N THR A 253 0.15 23.40 12.18
CA THR A 253 -0.49 22.40 11.31
C THR A 253 0.51 21.31 10.90
N ILE A 254 1.69 21.69 10.39
CA ILE A 254 2.78 20.78 10.01
C ILE A 254 3.23 19.94 11.21
N ALA A 255 3.43 20.56 12.37
CA ALA A 255 3.79 19.87 13.59
C ALA A 255 2.76 18.79 13.99
N SER A 256 1.47 19.14 13.98
CA SER A 256 0.41 18.17 14.29
C SER A 256 0.28 17.07 13.24
N SER A 257 0.55 17.36 11.97
CA SER A 257 0.60 16.39 10.88
C SER A 257 1.75 15.40 11.02
N ILE A 258 2.93 15.85 11.46
CA ILE A 258 4.06 14.97 11.80
C ILE A 258 3.71 14.07 12.99
N LEU A 259 3.07 14.62 14.03
CA LEU A 259 2.58 13.84 15.16
C LEU A 259 1.60 12.74 14.69
N PHE A 260 0.64 13.12 13.83
CA PHE A 260 -0.39 12.24 13.30
C PHE A 260 0.15 11.12 12.39
N ASP A 261 1.19 11.39 11.61
CA ASP A 261 1.86 10.39 10.76
C ASP A 261 2.75 9.43 11.56
N HIS A 262 3.54 9.93 12.52
CA HIS A 262 4.51 9.10 13.23
C HIS A 262 3.89 8.31 14.38
N TYR A 263 3.18 8.98 15.30
CA TYR A 263 2.71 8.39 16.55
C TYR A 263 1.36 7.70 16.38
N LEU A 264 1.35 6.68 15.54
CA LEU A 264 0.21 5.79 15.34
C LEU A 264 -0.11 5.01 16.63
N PRO A 265 -1.33 4.52 16.84
CA PRO A 265 -1.68 3.77 18.03
C PRO A 265 -0.78 2.54 18.16
N GLY A 266 -0.08 2.40 19.29
CA GLY A 266 0.87 1.29 19.51
C GLY A 266 2.29 1.54 18.99
N MET A 267 2.56 2.66 18.32
CA MET A 267 3.92 3.12 18.05
C MET A 267 4.64 3.41 19.37
N HIS A 268 5.93 3.11 19.44
CA HIS A 268 6.76 3.49 20.58
C HIS A 268 6.89 5.02 20.67
N LEU A 269 6.80 5.58 21.88
CA LEU A 269 6.89 7.02 22.12
C LEU A 269 8.35 7.49 22.10
N PHE A 270 8.98 7.44 20.92
CA PHE A 270 10.30 8.01 20.70
C PHE A 270 10.32 9.51 21.02
N ASN A 271 11.50 10.06 21.30
CA ASN A 271 11.64 11.50 21.51
C ASN A 271 11.30 12.26 20.21
N PRO A 272 10.39 13.27 20.24
CA PRO A 272 9.97 14.00 19.03
C PRO A 272 11.11 14.73 18.33
N ARG A 273 12.15 15.16 19.07
CA ARG A 273 13.34 15.80 18.48
C ARG A 273 14.12 14.82 17.61
N ASP A 274 14.30 13.59 18.10
CA ASP A 274 15.00 12.54 17.35
C ASP A 274 14.19 12.06 16.15
N VAL A 275 12.87 11.90 16.32
CA VAL A 275 11.93 11.56 15.25
C VAL A 275 11.99 12.61 14.14
N PHE A 276 11.86 13.88 14.50
CA PHE A 276 11.93 14.98 13.55
C PHE A 276 13.27 14.99 12.81
N LYS A 277 14.39 14.93 13.55
CA LYS A 277 15.75 14.95 12.99
C LYS A 277 15.99 13.81 12.00
N ARG A 278 15.56 12.58 12.32
CA ARG A 278 15.90 11.39 11.52
C ARG A 278 14.98 11.15 10.32
N LEU A 279 13.71 11.58 10.42
CA LEU A 279 12.67 11.25 9.44
C LEU A 279 12.12 12.45 8.65
N TYR A 280 11.99 13.62 9.28
CA TYR A 280 11.23 14.74 8.70
C TYR A 280 12.11 15.96 8.36
N HIS A 281 13.24 16.12 9.04
CA HIS A 281 14.09 17.31 8.96
C HIS A 281 14.51 17.65 7.53
N ASP A 282 15.01 16.67 6.77
CA ASP A 282 15.50 16.88 5.40
C ASP A 282 14.39 17.36 4.43
N ALA A 283 13.17 16.81 4.57
CA ALA A 283 12.03 17.28 3.79
C ALA A 283 11.59 18.70 4.23
N CYS A 284 11.50 18.94 5.54
CA CYS A 284 11.04 20.21 6.10
C CYS A 284 12.02 21.35 5.78
N ILE A 285 13.34 21.16 5.95
CA ILE A 285 14.32 22.21 5.68
C ILE A 285 14.36 22.59 4.20
N ARG A 286 14.25 21.61 3.30
CA ARG A 286 14.18 21.87 1.86
C ARG A 286 12.91 22.62 1.49
N ALA A 287 11.77 22.26 2.07
CA ALA A 287 10.53 22.99 1.88
C ALA A 287 10.63 24.43 2.42
N CYS A 288 11.11 24.63 3.65
CA CYS A 288 11.29 25.96 4.25
C CYS A 288 12.23 26.84 3.40
N LYS A 289 13.33 26.29 2.88
CA LYS A 289 14.24 27.00 1.97
C LYS A 289 13.56 27.42 0.67
N ALA A 290 12.79 26.53 0.04
CA ALA A 290 12.06 26.85 -1.19
C ALA A 290 11.01 27.96 -0.96
N THR A 291 10.34 27.92 0.18
CA THR A 291 9.29 28.87 0.57
C THR A 291 9.84 30.24 1.00
N ALA A 292 11.08 30.31 1.51
CA ALA A 292 11.73 31.55 1.97
C ALA A 292 12.23 32.45 0.83
N ILE A 293 12.38 31.94 -0.39
CA ILE A 293 12.83 32.71 -1.56
C ILE A 293 11.70 33.62 -2.11
N LYS A 294 10.46 33.43 -1.66
CA LYS A 294 9.31 34.19 -2.15
C LYS A 294 9.15 35.51 -1.38
N ASP A 295 8.93 36.59 -2.12
CA ASP A 295 8.53 37.88 -1.56
C ASP A 295 7.17 37.76 -0.86
N ARG A 296 7.11 38.26 0.37
CA ARG A 296 5.92 38.21 1.24
C ARG A 296 5.56 39.60 1.72
N ILE A 297 4.28 39.78 2.04
CA ILE A 297 3.70 41.09 2.38
C ILE A 297 4.38 41.73 3.61
N ASP A 298 4.82 40.89 4.56
CA ASP A 298 5.42 41.27 5.85
C ASP A 298 6.93 40.98 5.94
N GLY A 299 7.59 40.74 4.80
CA GLY A 299 9.04 40.52 4.70
C GLY A 299 9.47 39.05 4.72
N MET A 300 10.79 38.82 4.69
CA MET A 300 11.37 37.47 4.58
C MET A 300 11.38 36.73 5.93
N LEU A 301 11.07 35.43 5.89
CA LEU A 301 11.17 34.53 7.03
C LEU A 301 12.41 33.64 6.89
N LEU A 302 13.28 33.63 7.90
CA LEU A 302 14.42 32.71 7.94
C LEU A 302 13.93 31.25 8.00
N PRO A 303 14.42 30.34 7.13
CA PRO A 303 14.06 28.93 7.17
C PRO A 303 14.29 28.27 8.54
N SER A 304 15.34 28.69 9.26
CA SER A 304 15.64 28.21 10.62
C SER A 304 14.54 28.59 11.62
N ALA A 305 14.05 29.83 11.59
CA ALA A 305 12.99 30.29 12.49
C ALA A 305 11.68 29.49 12.30
N LEU A 306 11.33 29.16 11.06
CA LEU A 306 10.17 28.31 10.78
C LEU A 306 10.40 26.87 11.25
N MET A 307 11.58 26.31 11.03
CA MET A 307 11.95 24.97 11.50
C MET A 307 11.91 24.86 13.03
N ASP A 308 12.43 25.85 13.74
CA ASP A 308 12.40 25.90 15.20
C ASP A 308 10.97 26.03 15.72
N SER A 309 10.13 26.83 15.04
CA SER A 309 8.70 26.92 15.34
C SER A 309 7.99 25.58 15.14
N ILE A 310 8.25 24.87 14.05
CA ILE A 310 7.64 23.55 13.78
C ILE A 310 8.05 22.55 14.87
N LEU A 311 9.34 22.51 15.23
CA LEU A 311 9.85 21.61 16.26
C LEU A 311 9.26 21.94 17.64
N SER A 312 9.16 23.22 18.00
CA SER A 312 8.55 23.68 19.25
C SER A 312 7.08 23.28 19.36
N ASN A 313 6.31 23.50 18.28
CA ASN A 313 4.92 23.06 18.21
C ASN A 313 4.80 21.53 18.27
N LEU A 314 5.72 20.78 17.64
CA LEU A 314 5.72 19.32 17.67
C LEU A 314 5.92 18.79 19.09
N ILE A 315 6.84 19.39 19.85
CA ILE A 315 7.07 19.05 21.25
C ILE A 315 5.79 19.34 22.07
N THR A 316 5.19 20.51 21.86
CA THR A 316 3.96 20.93 22.56
C THR A 316 2.81 19.94 22.33
N VAL A 317 2.55 19.53 21.08
CA VAL A 317 1.48 18.56 20.78
C VAL A 317 1.85 17.14 21.23
N PHE A 318 3.14 16.81 21.33
CA PHE A 318 3.60 15.53 21.86
C PHE A 318 3.41 15.42 23.37
N ASP A 319 3.49 16.51 24.12
CA ASP A 319 3.22 16.50 25.56
C ASP A 319 1.74 16.17 25.87
N ARG A 320 0.81 16.60 25.00
CA ARG A 320 -0.59 16.16 25.05
C ARG A 320 -0.75 14.65 24.79
N LEU A 321 0.02 14.11 23.85
CA LEU A 321 0.03 12.67 23.57
C LEU A 321 0.55 11.87 24.78
N LYS A 322 1.61 12.35 25.43
CA LYS A 322 2.09 11.79 26.71
C LYS A 322 1.05 11.85 27.81
N GLY A 323 0.22 12.90 27.83
CA GLY A 323 -0.93 13.05 28.72
C GLY A 323 -2.08 12.07 28.47
N GLY A 324 -1.99 11.23 27.42
CA GLY A 324 -2.97 10.18 27.11
C GLY A 324 -3.96 10.53 26.00
N GLU A 325 -3.90 11.74 25.44
CA GLU A 325 -4.73 12.11 24.30
C GLU A 325 -4.27 11.38 23.02
N PRO A 326 -5.16 10.74 22.23
CA PRO A 326 -4.77 10.11 20.97
C PRO A 326 -4.25 11.13 19.94
N ALA A 327 -3.21 10.78 19.19
CA ALA A 327 -2.62 11.65 18.16
C ALA A 327 -3.64 12.18 17.14
N VAL A 328 -4.60 11.32 16.73
CA VAL A 328 -5.71 11.71 15.84
C VAL A 328 -6.61 12.79 16.45
N SER A 329 -6.92 12.71 17.74
CA SER A 329 -7.76 13.70 18.43
C SER A 329 -7.03 15.03 18.60
N ILE A 330 -5.75 14.97 18.97
CA ILE A 330 -4.88 16.15 19.06
C ILE A 330 -4.82 16.86 17.71
N HIS A 331 -4.51 16.13 16.64
CA HIS A 331 -4.41 16.68 15.29
C HIS A 331 -5.74 17.29 14.81
N ARG A 332 -6.88 16.61 15.02
CA ARG A 332 -8.21 17.16 14.71
C ARG A 332 -8.49 18.46 15.46
N SER A 333 -8.12 18.54 16.74
CA SER A 333 -8.29 19.78 17.52
C SER A 333 -7.45 20.94 16.96
N VAL A 334 -6.24 20.66 16.46
CA VAL A 334 -5.35 21.67 15.85
C VAL A 334 -5.92 22.20 14.54
N LEU A 335 -6.48 21.32 13.69
CA LEU A 335 -7.15 21.70 12.45
C LEU A 335 -8.43 22.50 12.73
N ALA A 336 -9.29 22.01 13.62
CA ALA A 336 -10.56 22.64 13.98
C ALA A 336 -10.37 24.04 14.60
N ALA A 337 -9.35 24.23 15.45
CA ALA A 337 -9.02 25.53 16.02
C ALA A 337 -8.63 26.59 14.97
N ARG A 338 -8.42 26.18 13.71
CA ARG A 338 -8.03 27.05 12.59
C ARG A 338 -9.03 26.97 11.44
N SER A 339 -10.26 26.49 11.67
CA SER A 339 -11.29 26.27 10.64
C SER A 339 -11.50 27.47 9.71
N GLY A 340 -11.63 28.67 10.26
CA GLY A 340 -11.85 29.90 9.49
C GLY A 340 -10.71 30.23 8.51
N ARG A 341 -9.49 29.74 8.75
CA ARG A 341 -8.34 29.98 7.87
C ARG A 341 -8.31 29.07 6.64
N TRP A 342 -9.03 27.96 6.68
CA TRP A 342 -9.05 26.96 5.60
C TRP A 342 -9.96 27.35 4.43
N LEU A 343 -10.85 28.33 4.60
CA LEU A 343 -11.82 28.76 3.58
C LEU A 343 -11.16 29.09 2.23
N ASN A 344 -9.98 29.73 2.28
CA ASN A 344 -9.24 30.16 1.08
C ASN A 344 -8.03 29.27 0.76
N VAL A 345 -7.80 28.20 1.54
CA VAL A 345 -6.63 27.32 1.41
C VAL A 345 -7.10 25.95 0.96
N LYS A 346 -6.94 25.65 -0.34
CA LYS A 346 -7.46 24.47 -1.01
C LYS A 346 -6.43 23.90 -1.98
N SER A 347 -6.19 22.59 -1.92
CA SER A 347 -5.32 21.90 -2.88
C SER A 347 -5.86 20.52 -3.18
N ASN A 348 -5.72 20.14 -4.44
CA ASN A 348 -5.94 18.81 -4.95
C ASN A 348 -4.65 17.99 -5.11
N LYS A 349 -3.48 18.64 -4.99
CA LYS A 349 -2.17 17.98 -5.11
C LYS A 349 -1.76 17.35 -3.80
N SER A 350 -2.17 17.96 -2.69
CA SER A 350 -1.77 17.56 -1.34
C SER A 350 -2.98 17.52 -0.42
N CYS A 351 -3.12 16.43 0.33
CA CYS A 351 -4.15 16.32 1.34
C CYS A 351 -3.77 17.22 2.51
N PHE A 352 -4.35 18.42 2.58
CA PHE A 352 -4.06 19.38 3.64
C PHE A 352 -4.47 18.94 5.04
N SER A 353 -5.29 17.89 5.17
CA SER A 353 -5.52 17.25 6.45
C SER A 353 -4.23 16.63 7.00
N CYS A 354 -3.50 15.79 6.24
CA CYS A 354 -2.29 15.14 6.77
C CYS A 354 -0.97 15.73 6.28
N LEU A 355 -0.94 16.46 5.18
CA LEU A 355 0.28 16.93 4.48
C LEU A 355 1.24 15.80 4.05
N MET A 356 0.78 14.54 4.06
CA MET A 356 1.62 13.37 3.75
C MET A 356 1.25 12.68 2.44
N GLN A 357 0.05 12.87 1.92
CA GLN A 357 -0.52 12.06 0.84
C GLN A 357 -1.22 12.92 -0.22
N VAL A 358 -1.33 12.40 -1.44
CA VAL A 358 -2.22 12.94 -2.47
C VAL A 358 -3.68 12.59 -2.09
N PRO A 359 -4.61 13.54 -2.11
CA PRO A 359 -6.01 13.28 -1.75
C PRO A 359 -6.79 12.67 -2.91
N GLN A 360 -7.75 11.78 -2.63
CA GLN A 360 -8.55 11.09 -3.66
C GLN A 360 -9.99 11.61 -3.76
N HIS A 361 -10.51 12.25 -2.72
CA HIS A 361 -11.93 12.60 -2.66
C HIS A 361 -12.14 14.09 -2.39
N LYS A 362 -12.82 14.76 -3.33
CA LYS A 362 -13.35 16.11 -3.18
C LYS A 362 -14.62 16.10 -2.33
N MET A 363 -14.75 17.10 -1.45
CA MET A 363 -15.94 17.39 -0.64
C MET A 363 -16.68 18.62 -1.18
N PRO A 364 -17.97 18.84 -0.81
CA PRO A 364 -18.76 20.00 -1.27
C PRO A 364 -18.15 21.38 -0.94
N CYS A 365 -17.36 21.49 0.13
CA CYS A 365 -16.61 22.69 0.48
C CYS A 365 -15.36 22.94 -0.40
N GLU A 366 -15.14 22.11 -1.42
CA GLU A 366 -13.98 22.08 -2.33
C GLU A 366 -12.66 21.61 -1.69
N HIS A 367 -12.67 21.25 -0.40
CA HIS A 367 -11.52 20.59 0.22
C HIS A 367 -11.40 19.13 -0.22
N TRP A 368 -10.17 18.64 -0.24
CA TRP A 368 -9.82 17.30 -0.68
C TRP A 368 -9.23 16.47 0.47
N ILE A 369 -9.64 15.21 0.56
CA ILE A 369 -9.20 14.27 1.60
C ILE A 369 -8.61 12.97 1.00
N CYS A 370 -7.58 12.43 1.65
CA CYS A 370 -7.02 11.13 1.28
C CYS A 370 -7.70 9.98 2.04
N GLU A 371 -7.65 8.78 1.48
CA GLU A 371 -8.23 7.58 2.11
C GLU A 371 -7.67 7.32 3.51
N ASN A 372 -6.38 7.61 3.77
CA ASN A 372 -5.79 7.43 5.10
C ASN A 372 -6.42 8.36 6.15
N CYS A 373 -6.64 9.63 5.80
CA CYS A 373 -7.32 10.58 6.69
C CYS A 373 -8.79 10.18 6.88
N LEU A 374 -9.45 9.70 5.83
CA LEU A 374 -10.82 9.22 5.92
C LEU A 374 -10.92 7.98 6.82
N GLN A 375 -9.98 7.05 6.75
CA GLN A 375 -9.95 5.86 7.62
C GLN A 375 -9.69 6.21 9.08
N ALA A 376 -8.77 7.14 9.33
CA ALA A 376 -8.38 7.55 10.67
C ALA A 376 -9.42 8.43 11.37
N CYS A 377 -10.07 9.32 10.62
CA CYS A 377 -10.97 10.33 11.17
C CYS A 377 -12.46 10.00 10.91
N GLY A 378 -12.78 9.25 9.87
CA GLY A 378 -14.15 8.89 9.50
C GLY A 378 -14.75 7.82 10.42
N THR A 379 -16.07 7.87 10.56
CA THR A 379 -16.85 6.86 11.29
C THR A 379 -17.20 5.69 10.38
N SER A 380 -17.15 4.47 10.90
CA SER A 380 -17.62 3.26 10.23
C SER A 380 -18.51 2.49 11.22
N ASN A 381 -19.54 1.80 10.75
CA ASN A 381 -20.38 0.98 11.63
C ASN A 381 -19.77 -0.43 11.81
N ALA A 382 -20.24 -1.17 12.81
CA ALA A 382 -19.77 -2.55 13.07
C ALA A 382 -20.27 -3.54 12.02
N GLN A 383 -21.47 -3.29 11.47
CA GLN A 383 -22.09 -4.11 10.43
C GLN A 383 -21.29 -4.07 9.12
N ASP A 384 -20.75 -2.91 8.74
CA ASP A 384 -19.94 -2.67 7.54
C ASP A 384 -18.70 -1.80 7.86
N PRO A 385 -17.60 -2.43 8.32
CA PRO A 385 -16.40 -1.74 8.77
C PRO A 385 -15.60 -1.05 7.65
N TRP A 386 -16.00 -1.23 6.39
CA TRP A 386 -15.30 -0.74 5.21
C TRP A 386 -16.02 0.44 4.53
N LEU A 387 -17.21 0.81 5.00
CA LEU A 387 -17.88 2.05 4.63
C LEU A 387 -17.52 3.15 5.63
N PHE A 388 -16.78 4.16 5.15
CA PHE A 388 -16.36 5.29 5.97
C PHE A 388 -17.19 6.52 5.64
N VAL A 389 -17.76 7.11 6.68
CA VAL A 389 -18.57 8.32 6.60
C VAL A 389 -17.88 9.47 7.32
N LEU A 390 -17.78 10.60 6.65
CA LEU A 390 -17.28 11.86 7.19
C LEU A 390 -18.38 12.91 7.05
N LYS A 391 -19.06 13.20 8.18
CA LYS A 391 -20.17 14.16 8.22
C LYS A 391 -19.71 15.60 7.97
N HIS A 392 -18.56 15.98 8.52
CA HIS A 392 -18.01 17.33 8.43
C HIS A 392 -16.58 17.30 7.91
N CYS A 393 -16.21 18.30 7.11
CA CYS A 393 -14.85 18.52 6.64
C CYS A 393 -13.87 18.66 7.82
N LEU A 394 -12.70 18.03 7.72
CA LEU A 394 -11.67 18.08 8.76
C LEU A 394 -10.95 19.43 8.86
N LEU A 395 -11.06 20.26 7.82
CA LEU A 395 -10.33 21.53 7.68
C LEU A 395 -11.21 22.69 8.12
N ASP A 396 -12.27 23.00 7.38
CA ASP A 396 -13.16 24.14 7.64
C ASP A 396 -14.38 23.83 8.51
N GLY A 397 -14.65 22.54 8.80
CA GLY A 397 -15.77 22.11 9.63
C GLY A 397 -17.14 22.15 8.94
N GLN A 398 -17.22 22.47 7.64
CA GLN A 398 -18.48 22.50 6.91
C GLN A 398 -19.07 21.09 6.73
N GLU A 399 -20.39 21.01 6.55
CA GLU A 399 -21.07 19.75 6.26
C GLU A 399 -20.57 19.17 4.93
N ALA A 400 -20.14 17.90 4.96
CA ALA A 400 -19.55 17.21 3.83
C ALA A 400 -20.34 15.96 3.42
N ASN A 401 -20.91 15.23 4.39
CA ASN A 401 -21.63 13.96 4.17
C ASN A 401 -20.94 13.00 3.19
N LEU A 402 -19.61 12.94 3.24
CA LEU A 402 -18.79 12.10 2.37
C LEU A 402 -18.88 10.65 2.85
N ALA A 403 -19.46 9.77 2.02
CA ALA A 403 -19.47 8.33 2.24
C ALA A 403 -18.62 7.63 1.16
N VAL A 404 -17.58 6.91 1.58
CA VAL A 404 -16.69 6.18 0.68
C VAL A 404 -16.49 4.76 1.20
N ARG A 405 -16.67 3.78 0.31
CA ARG A 405 -16.30 2.40 0.58
C ARG A 405 -14.82 2.21 0.21
N ILE A 406 -14.04 1.76 1.19
CA ILE A 406 -12.63 1.44 1.00
C ILE A 406 -12.49 -0.08 0.98
N ARG A 407 -11.85 -0.60 -0.06
CA ARG A 407 -11.73 -2.04 -0.26
C ARG A 407 -10.84 -2.69 0.82
N PRO A 408 -11.17 -3.90 1.31
CA PRO A 408 -10.32 -4.60 2.26
C PRO A 408 -8.91 -4.83 1.68
N PRO A 409 -7.82 -4.70 2.46
CA PRO A 409 -6.44 -4.81 1.97
C PRO A 409 -6.05 -6.15 1.35
N THR A 410 -6.77 -7.23 1.67
CA THR A 410 -6.52 -8.57 1.11
C THR A 410 -7.45 -8.93 -0.05
N ALA A 411 -8.44 -8.08 -0.37
CA ALA A 411 -9.27 -8.25 -1.55
C ALA A 411 -8.57 -7.67 -2.78
N GLY A 412 -8.52 -8.45 -3.86
CA GLY A 412 -8.00 -8.02 -5.17
C GLY A 412 -9.00 -7.14 -5.92
N HIS A 413 -8.72 -6.80 -7.19
CA HIS A 413 -9.50 -5.83 -7.95
C HIS A 413 -10.01 -6.40 -9.27
N SER A 414 -11.25 -6.05 -9.63
CA SER A 414 -11.83 -6.38 -10.93
C SER A 414 -11.96 -5.12 -11.79
N ILE A 415 -11.64 -5.26 -13.08
CA ILE A 415 -11.56 -4.17 -14.06
C ILE A 415 -12.58 -4.40 -15.17
N LEU A 416 -13.38 -3.38 -15.48
CA LEU A 416 -14.27 -3.32 -16.63
C LEU A 416 -13.71 -2.34 -17.67
N CYS A 417 -13.56 -2.80 -18.92
CA CYS A 417 -13.19 -1.98 -20.06
C CYS A 417 -14.30 -2.04 -21.12
N ILE A 418 -14.73 -0.89 -21.63
CA ILE A 418 -15.72 -0.81 -22.72
C ILE A 418 -15.11 -0.06 -23.90
N ASP A 419 -15.05 -0.74 -25.06
CA ASP A 419 -14.56 -0.15 -26.31
C ASP A 419 -15.53 0.97 -26.79
N GLY A 420 -15.03 1.93 -27.56
CA GLY A 420 -15.86 2.95 -28.20
C GLY A 420 -16.41 2.49 -29.54
N SER A 421 -17.58 2.97 -30.00
CA SER A 421 -17.93 3.01 -31.44
C SER A 421 -19.34 3.57 -31.73
N GLY A 422 -19.58 4.86 -31.47
CA GLY A 422 -20.83 5.53 -31.85
C GLY A 422 -22.10 4.79 -31.40
N VAL A 423 -23.12 4.68 -32.26
CA VAL A 423 -24.40 3.97 -31.98
C VAL A 423 -24.23 2.50 -31.57
N ARG A 424 -23.07 1.87 -31.87
CA ARG A 424 -22.78 0.49 -31.44
C ARG A 424 -22.53 0.38 -29.93
N GLY A 425 -22.43 1.51 -29.23
CA GLY A 425 -22.43 1.59 -27.77
C GLY A 425 -23.68 1.02 -27.09
N ILE A 426 -24.73 0.65 -27.84
CA ILE A 426 -25.89 -0.09 -27.33
C ILE A 426 -25.57 -1.57 -27.00
N ILE A 427 -24.50 -2.14 -27.60
CA ILE A 427 -24.11 -3.54 -27.41
C ILE A 427 -23.58 -3.82 -25.99
N PRO A 428 -22.65 -3.04 -25.41
CA PRO A 428 -22.10 -3.34 -24.09
C PRO A 428 -23.13 -3.41 -22.95
N PRO A 429 -24.11 -2.49 -22.84
CA PRO A 429 -25.20 -2.64 -21.88
C PRO A 429 -25.97 -3.95 -22.06
N ALA A 430 -26.34 -4.33 -23.29
CA ALA A 430 -27.05 -5.59 -23.51
C ALA A 430 -26.24 -6.81 -23.06
N ILE A 431 -24.92 -6.83 -23.29
CA ILE A 431 -24.02 -7.90 -22.81
C ILE A 431 -23.94 -7.91 -21.27
N LEU A 432 -23.83 -6.73 -20.64
CA LEU A 432 -23.84 -6.61 -19.18
C LEU A 432 -25.16 -7.10 -18.58
N GLY A 433 -26.28 -6.90 -19.27
CA GLY A 433 -27.60 -7.40 -18.88
C GLY A 433 -27.63 -8.93 -18.83
N GLN A 434 -27.05 -9.61 -19.84
CA GLN A 434 -26.91 -11.06 -19.82
C GLN A 434 -26.06 -11.57 -18.64
N ILE A 435 -25.01 -10.82 -18.25
CA ILE A 435 -24.20 -11.16 -17.08
C ILE A 435 -25.00 -10.92 -15.79
N GLN A 436 -25.74 -9.81 -15.68
CA GLN A 436 -26.62 -9.49 -14.56
C GLN A 436 -27.69 -10.57 -14.34
N ASP A 437 -28.35 -11.00 -15.41
CA ASP A 437 -29.36 -12.06 -15.39
C ASP A 437 -28.74 -13.39 -14.93
N ARG A 438 -27.55 -13.72 -15.43
CA ARG A 438 -26.86 -14.97 -15.06
C ARG A 438 -26.26 -14.95 -13.65
N LEU A 439 -25.94 -13.76 -13.13
CA LEU A 439 -25.54 -13.55 -11.74
C LEU A 439 -26.72 -13.86 -10.80
N ASP A 440 -27.95 -13.53 -11.19
CA ASP A 440 -29.17 -13.83 -10.42
C ASP A 440 -29.04 -13.37 -8.95
N LEU A 441 -28.51 -12.16 -8.77
CA LEU A 441 -28.33 -11.50 -7.49
C LEU A 441 -28.88 -10.07 -7.59
N PRO A 442 -29.50 -9.54 -6.52
CA PRO A 442 -29.94 -8.15 -6.46
C PRO A 442 -28.74 -7.21 -6.21
N ILE A 443 -27.70 -7.36 -7.03
CA ILE A 443 -26.48 -6.55 -7.02
C ILE A 443 -26.31 -6.02 -8.44
N PRO A 444 -26.32 -4.69 -8.65
CA PRO A 444 -25.96 -4.12 -9.93
C PRO A 444 -24.57 -4.58 -10.37
N VAL A 445 -24.45 -5.10 -11.59
CA VAL A 445 -23.23 -5.72 -12.11
C VAL A 445 -22.02 -4.80 -12.05
N GLN A 446 -22.22 -3.48 -12.15
CA GLN A 446 -21.16 -2.48 -12.02
C GLN A 446 -20.48 -2.48 -10.64
N GLU A 447 -21.16 -2.91 -9.58
CA GLU A 447 -20.61 -2.94 -8.22
C GLU A 447 -19.60 -4.08 -8.00
N LEU A 448 -19.53 -5.02 -8.94
CA LEU A 448 -18.54 -6.09 -8.93
C LEU A 448 -17.19 -5.62 -9.51
N PHE A 449 -17.13 -4.41 -10.09
CA PHE A 449 -15.93 -3.83 -10.66
C PHE A 449 -15.43 -2.64 -9.84
N THR A 450 -14.19 -2.74 -9.41
CA THR A 450 -13.49 -1.67 -8.66
C THR A 450 -12.87 -0.62 -9.56
N MET A 451 -12.68 -0.95 -10.83
CA MET A 451 -12.08 -0.07 -11.82
C MET A 451 -12.86 -0.17 -13.13
N ALA A 452 -13.15 0.97 -13.75
CA ALA A 452 -13.98 1.03 -14.94
C ALA A 452 -13.45 2.07 -15.92
N TYR A 453 -13.18 1.64 -17.16
CA TYR A 453 -12.64 2.50 -18.20
C TYR A 453 -13.44 2.36 -19.49
N GLY A 454 -13.71 3.46 -20.17
CA GLY A 454 -14.48 3.46 -21.40
C GLY A 454 -13.99 4.52 -22.38
N VAL A 455 -13.93 4.19 -23.67
CA VAL A 455 -13.57 5.14 -24.75
C VAL A 455 -14.84 5.54 -25.50
N SER A 456 -14.99 6.82 -25.86
CA SER A 456 -16.10 7.29 -26.72
C SER A 456 -17.47 6.87 -26.16
N ALA A 457 -18.33 6.24 -26.98
CA ALA A 457 -19.60 5.67 -26.52
C ALA A 457 -19.45 4.76 -25.28
N GLY A 458 -18.34 4.03 -25.13
CA GLY A 458 -18.04 3.25 -23.94
C GLY A 458 -17.83 4.11 -22.69
N ALA A 459 -17.27 5.31 -22.81
CA ALA A 459 -17.18 6.29 -21.72
C ALA A 459 -18.56 6.73 -21.24
N LEU A 460 -19.50 6.96 -22.17
CA LEU A 460 -20.89 7.29 -21.85
C LEU A 460 -21.55 6.18 -21.02
N ILE A 461 -21.34 4.92 -21.41
CA ILE A 461 -21.87 3.77 -20.65
C ILE A 461 -21.23 3.66 -19.27
N ILE A 462 -19.90 3.82 -19.15
CA ILE A 462 -19.23 3.79 -17.85
C ILE A 462 -19.75 4.90 -16.94
N LEU A 463 -19.94 6.11 -17.45
CA LEU A 463 -20.46 7.21 -16.63
C LEU A 463 -21.94 7.01 -16.27
N ALA A 464 -22.75 6.47 -17.17
CA ALA A 464 -24.13 6.13 -16.86
C ALA A 464 -24.21 5.12 -15.68
N LEU A 465 -23.39 4.06 -15.72
CA LEU A 465 -23.36 3.03 -14.68
C LEU A 465 -22.71 3.50 -13.36
N PHE A 466 -21.55 4.17 -13.44
CA PHE A 466 -20.71 4.45 -12.27
C PHE A 466 -20.80 5.90 -11.77
N PHE A 467 -21.12 6.87 -12.62
CA PHE A 467 -21.35 8.25 -12.17
C PHE A 467 -22.79 8.43 -11.70
N ASN A 468 -23.77 8.13 -12.56
CA ASN A 468 -25.20 8.26 -12.27
C ASN A 468 -25.78 7.10 -11.44
N GLY A 469 -25.14 5.91 -11.45
CA GLY A 469 -25.66 4.73 -10.77
C GLY A 469 -26.86 4.10 -11.47
N TRP A 470 -26.99 4.27 -12.79
CA TRP A 470 -28.12 3.69 -13.54
C TRP A 470 -28.01 2.17 -13.63
N SER A 471 -29.16 1.51 -13.73
CA SER A 471 -29.22 0.09 -14.08
C SER A 471 -28.80 -0.10 -15.54
N VAL A 472 -28.42 -1.32 -15.90
CA VAL A 472 -27.97 -1.66 -17.25
C VAL A 472 -29.09 -1.42 -18.29
N GLU A 473 -30.33 -1.72 -17.91
CA GLU A 473 -31.53 -1.54 -18.74
C GLU A 473 -31.78 -0.05 -18.99
N ARG A 474 -31.71 0.77 -17.93
CA ARG A 474 -31.84 2.21 -18.05
C ARG A 474 -30.73 2.80 -18.91
N CYS A 475 -29.49 2.34 -18.75
CA CYS A 475 -28.37 2.76 -19.58
C CYS A 475 -28.63 2.53 -21.07
N ALA A 476 -29.19 1.37 -21.45
CA ALA A 476 -29.52 1.08 -22.84
C ALA A 476 -30.59 2.05 -23.40
N VAL A 477 -31.67 2.29 -22.64
CA VAL A 477 -32.77 3.17 -23.05
C VAL A 477 -32.30 4.62 -23.18
N GLU A 478 -31.59 5.15 -22.18
CA GLU A 478 -31.12 6.53 -22.18
C GLU A 478 -30.04 6.75 -23.25
N PHE A 479 -29.18 5.75 -23.50
CA PHE A 479 -28.19 5.81 -24.58
C PHE A 479 -28.88 5.86 -25.95
N GLU A 480 -29.92 5.06 -26.18
CA GLU A 480 -30.68 5.09 -27.43
C GLU A 480 -31.31 6.46 -27.69
N GLN A 481 -31.90 7.07 -26.65
CA GLN A 481 -32.48 8.41 -26.73
C GLN A 481 -31.41 9.48 -26.99
N LEU A 482 -30.29 9.41 -26.29
CA LEU A 482 -29.16 10.32 -26.47
C LEU A 482 -28.61 10.24 -27.90
N ALA A 483 -28.42 9.03 -28.44
CA ALA A 483 -27.93 8.83 -29.79
C ALA A 483 -28.88 9.40 -30.85
N LYS A 484 -30.20 9.21 -30.69
CA LYS A 484 -31.21 9.77 -31.61
C LYS A 484 -31.19 11.30 -31.66
N VAL A 485 -30.96 11.96 -30.52
CA VAL A 485 -30.85 13.43 -30.46
C VAL A 485 -29.50 13.90 -31.00
N ALA A 486 -28.40 13.25 -30.61
CA ALA A 486 -27.05 13.64 -31.00
C ALA A 486 -26.79 13.49 -32.51
N PHE A 487 -27.38 12.49 -33.15
CA PHE A 487 -27.26 12.24 -34.59
C PHE A 487 -28.49 12.72 -35.39
N ALA A 488 -29.24 13.70 -34.88
CA ALA A 488 -30.34 14.29 -35.62
C ALA A 488 -29.81 15.07 -36.84
N PRO A 489 -30.40 14.88 -38.05
CA PRO A 489 -29.95 15.59 -39.24
C PRO A 489 -30.19 17.11 -39.12
N THR A 490 -29.19 17.91 -39.47
CA THR A 490 -29.28 19.38 -39.48
C THR A 490 -29.89 19.89 -40.80
N LEU A 491 -30.61 21.02 -40.79
CA LEU A 491 -31.23 21.60 -42.00
C LEU A 491 -30.24 21.87 -43.15
N SER A 492 -28.94 22.05 -42.85
CA SER A 492 -27.89 22.29 -43.86
C SER A 492 -27.32 21.01 -44.50
N SER A 493 -27.72 19.83 -44.03
CA SER A 493 -27.30 18.53 -44.58
C SER A 493 -28.23 18.00 -45.69
N SER A 494 -29.21 18.80 -46.11
CA SER A 494 -30.32 18.44 -47.00
C SER A 494 -29.98 18.38 -48.50
N LEU A 495 -28.72 18.65 -48.90
CA LEU A 495 -28.26 18.51 -50.30
C LEU A 495 -27.45 17.21 -50.48
N PRO A 496 -28.01 16.18 -51.16
CA PRO A 496 -27.31 14.93 -51.42
C PRO A 496 -26.04 15.19 -52.26
N GLY A 497 -24.88 14.73 -51.79
CA GLY A 497 -23.62 14.76 -52.55
C GLY A 497 -22.59 15.84 -52.14
N LEU A 498 -22.98 16.89 -51.40
CA LEU A 498 -22.05 17.92 -50.89
C LEU A 498 -21.69 17.79 -49.41
N SER A 499 -22.34 16.90 -48.66
CA SER A 499 -22.15 16.74 -47.20
C SER A 499 -20.67 16.59 -46.80
N TRP A 500 -19.88 15.78 -47.51
CA TRP A 500 -18.45 15.56 -47.23
C TRP A 500 -17.58 16.80 -47.47
N VAL A 501 -17.96 17.69 -48.40
CA VAL A 501 -17.27 18.98 -48.64
C VAL A 501 -17.54 19.94 -47.48
N TRP A 502 -18.79 19.99 -47.01
CA TRP A 502 -19.15 20.75 -45.82
C TRP A 502 -18.50 20.19 -44.55
N SER A 503 -18.31 18.87 -44.43
CA SER A 503 -17.55 18.27 -43.31
C SER A 503 -16.08 18.70 -43.28
N ILE A 504 -15.48 18.97 -44.44
CA ILE A 504 -14.10 19.48 -44.54
C ILE A 504 -14.04 20.99 -44.20
N VAL A 505 -15.10 21.75 -44.50
CA VAL A 505 -15.17 23.20 -44.25
C VAL A 505 -15.64 23.55 -42.84
N LEU A 506 -16.55 22.76 -42.26
CA LEU A 506 -17.20 23.01 -40.95
C LEU A 506 -16.71 22.08 -39.83
N ASP A 507 -15.77 21.18 -40.13
CA ASP A 507 -15.17 20.21 -39.19
C ASP A 507 -16.19 19.32 -38.44
N SER A 508 -17.43 19.21 -38.94
CA SER A 508 -18.51 18.42 -38.34
C SER A 508 -19.69 18.23 -39.28
N ILE A 509 -20.43 17.11 -39.11
CA ILE A 509 -21.70 16.83 -39.81
C ILE A 509 -22.89 17.15 -38.90
N TYR A 510 -22.69 17.07 -37.57
CA TYR A 510 -23.75 17.19 -36.57
C TYR A 510 -23.57 18.44 -35.70
N SER A 511 -24.70 18.96 -35.21
CA SER A 511 -24.75 20.16 -34.36
C SER A 511 -24.12 19.89 -32.99
N GLU A 512 -23.16 20.73 -32.58
CA GLU A 512 -22.61 20.73 -31.21
C GLU A 512 -23.71 20.95 -30.17
N LYS A 513 -24.72 21.78 -30.47
CA LYS A 513 -25.78 22.14 -29.52
C LYS A 513 -26.66 20.95 -29.15
N ASP A 514 -26.93 20.06 -30.11
CA ASP A 514 -27.87 18.95 -29.91
C ASP A 514 -27.24 17.85 -29.05
N ILE A 515 -25.97 17.51 -29.33
CA ILE A 515 -25.22 16.57 -28.49
C ILE A 515 -24.99 17.16 -27.08
N GLU A 516 -24.67 18.44 -26.95
CA GLU A 516 -24.50 19.07 -25.62
C GLU A 516 -25.81 19.08 -24.82
N ALA A 517 -26.94 19.38 -25.46
CA ALA A 517 -28.25 19.33 -24.82
C ALA A 517 -28.60 17.90 -24.35
N ALA A 518 -28.34 16.89 -25.18
CA ALA A 518 -28.57 15.49 -24.83
C ALA A 518 -27.67 15.03 -23.66
N LEU A 519 -26.40 15.43 -23.67
CA LEU A 519 -25.46 15.08 -22.60
C LEU A 519 -25.79 15.78 -21.28
N ARG A 520 -26.15 17.06 -21.31
CA ARG A 520 -26.58 17.82 -20.11
C ARG A 520 -27.85 17.22 -19.52
N ARG A 521 -28.79 16.77 -20.36
CA ARG A 521 -29.99 16.04 -19.89
C ARG A 521 -29.61 14.72 -19.20
N ALA A 522 -28.65 13.98 -19.74
CA ALA A 522 -28.26 12.67 -19.21
C ALA A 522 -27.38 12.75 -17.95
N PHE A 523 -26.43 13.68 -17.88
CA PHE A 523 -25.39 13.72 -16.84
C PHE A 523 -25.46 14.94 -15.91
N GLY A 524 -26.31 15.92 -16.21
CA GLY A 524 -26.43 17.16 -15.44
C GLY A 524 -25.18 18.02 -15.51
N GLU A 525 -25.01 18.91 -14.53
CA GLU A 525 -23.90 19.89 -14.47
C GLU A 525 -22.77 19.48 -13.48
N GLY A 526 -22.84 18.28 -12.91
CA GLY A 526 -21.85 17.80 -11.94
C GLY A 526 -20.49 17.51 -12.59
N ALA A 527 -19.41 17.68 -11.83
CA ALA A 527 -18.07 17.30 -12.22
C ALA A 527 -17.78 15.83 -11.90
N LEU A 528 -16.83 15.21 -12.61
CA LEU A 528 -16.47 13.80 -12.43
C LEU A 528 -15.97 13.49 -10.99
N THR A 529 -15.36 14.49 -10.36
CA THR A 529 -14.83 14.45 -9.00
C THR A 529 -15.87 14.74 -7.92
N ASP A 530 -17.12 15.06 -8.27
CA ASP A 530 -18.21 15.29 -7.31
C ASP A 530 -18.68 13.98 -6.67
N MET A 531 -19.67 14.06 -5.77
CA MET A 531 -20.23 12.89 -5.06
C MET A 531 -21.03 11.98 -5.99
N SER A 532 -20.32 11.11 -6.71
CA SER A 532 -20.86 10.12 -7.65
C SER A 532 -21.18 8.77 -7.00
N TYR A 533 -21.97 7.95 -7.69
CA TYR A 533 -22.25 6.56 -7.28
C TYR A 533 -20.98 5.76 -7.05
N ALA A 534 -19.97 5.92 -7.92
CA ALA A 534 -18.67 5.26 -7.84
C ALA A 534 -17.96 5.44 -6.52
N LYS A 535 -18.00 6.65 -5.91
CA LYS A 535 -17.38 6.87 -4.60
C LYS A 535 -18.03 6.02 -3.51
N ARG A 536 -19.36 5.88 -3.52
CA ARG A 536 -20.10 5.08 -2.54
C ARG A 536 -19.77 3.59 -2.63
N ILE A 537 -19.54 3.08 -3.83
CA ILE A 537 -19.20 1.67 -4.06
C ILE A 537 -17.68 1.41 -4.06
N GLY A 538 -16.86 2.46 -4.00
CA GLY A 538 -15.40 2.37 -3.96
C GLY A 538 -14.74 2.14 -5.33
N SER A 539 -15.42 2.52 -6.41
CA SER A 539 -14.95 2.29 -7.78
C SER A 539 -14.22 3.51 -8.35
N LYS A 540 -13.17 3.21 -9.12
CA LYS A 540 -12.33 4.18 -9.83
C LYS A 540 -12.71 4.19 -11.31
N ILE A 541 -12.98 5.37 -11.86
CA ILE A 541 -13.37 5.57 -13.24
C ILE A 541 -12.25 6.29 -13.99
N GLY A 542 -11.96 5.85 -15.22
CA GLY A 542 -11.11 6.58 -16.15
C GLY A 542 -11.76 6.74 -17.53
N VAL A 543 -11.70 7.96 -18.08
CA VAL A 543 -12.24 8.32 -19.39
C VAL A 543 -11.13 8.94 -20.24
N PRO A 544 -10.53 8.18 -21.18
CA PRO A 544 -9.55 8.72 -22.12
C PRO A 544 -10.16 9.67 -23.15
N ALA A 545 -9.38 10.69 -23.49
CA ALA A 545 -9.55 11.64 -24.58
C ALA A 545 -8.20 11.76 -25.34
N ALA A 546 -8.19 12.38 -26.52
CA ALA A 546 -6.97 12.66 -27.27
C ALA A 546 -6.75 14.17 -27.42
N SER A 547 -5.53 14.64 -27.16
CA SER A 547 -5.13 16.02 -27.48
C SER A 547 -4.93 16.20 -28.99
N ILE A 548 -5.39 17.32 -29.54
CA ILE A 548 -5.26 17.61 -30.98
C ILE A 548 -3.88 18.17 -31.35
N THR A 549 -3.22 18.90 -30.44
CA THR A 549 -1.97 19.61 -30.73
C THR A 549 -0.76 18.68 -30.69
N GLN A 550 -0.74 17.81 -29.68
CA GLN A 550 0.22 16.73 -29.54
C GLN A 550 -0.56 15.43 -29.34
N PRO A 551 -0.69 14.59 -30.39
CA PRO A 551 -1.49 13.38 -30.36
C PRO A 551 -1.06 12.44 -29.24
N SER A 552 -1.73 12.56 -28.10
CA SER A 552 -1.43 11.84 -26.86
C SER A 552 -2.74 11.60 -26.12
N ILE A 553 -2.82 10.45 -25.46
CA ILE A 553 -3.97 10.10 -24.64
C ILE A 553 -3.94 10.97 -23.38
N CYS A 554 -5.05 11.64 -23.11
CA CYS A 554 -5.33 12.41 -21.91
C CYS A 554 -6.44 11.70 -21.12
N LEU A 555 -6.17 11.31 -19.87
CA LEU A 555 -7.09 10.53 -19.04
C LEU A 555 -7.76 11.43 -18.00
N PHE A 556 -9.08 11.49 -18.05
CA PHE A 556 -9.93 12.02 -16.97
C PHE A 556 -10.20 10.93 -15.94
N THR A 557 -10.11 11.24 -14.65
CA THR A 557 -10.32 10.28 -13.55
C THR A 557 -11.18 10.87 -12.45
N ASN A 558 -11.95 10.04 -11.74
CA ASN A 558 -12.67 10.45 -10.51
C ASN A 558 -11.78 10.38 -9.24
N TYR A 559 -10.50 10.06 -9.40
CA TYR A 559 -9.48 9.94 -8.36
C TYR A 559 -8.20 10.66 -8.80
N ASN A 560 -7.39 11.15 -7.85
CA ASN A 560 -6.08 11.72 -8.17
C ASN A 560 -4.98 10.64 -8.15
N GLY A 561 -4.11 10.69 -9.17
CA GLY A 561 -2.94 9.82 -9.29
C GLY A 561 -1.64 10.47 -8.76
N ILE A 562 -0.66 9.63 -8.40
CA ILE A 562 0.63 10.04 -7.80
C ILE A 562 1.52 10.83 -8.78
N ARG A 563 1.45 10.54 -10.09
CA ARG A 563 2.17 11.29 -11.14
C ARG A 563 1.22 11.81 -12.22
N GLN A 564 1.61 12.90 -12.89
CA GLN A 564 0.84 13.50 -13.97
C GLN A 564 1.10 12.78 -15.29
N GLU A 565 2.37 12.61 -15.63
CA GLU A 565 2.78 11.83 -16.80
C GLU A 565 2.96 10.36 -16.43
N ARG A 566 2.37 9.51 -17.27
CA ARG A 566 2.61 8.06 -17.30
C ARG A 566 3.38 7.75 -18.58
N SER A 567 3.97 6.57 -18.64
CA SER A 567 4.54 6.10 -19.91
C SER A 567 3.39 5.90 -20.91
N GLY A 568 3.27 6.80 -21.90
CA GLY A 568 2.31 6.70 -23.00
C GLY A 568 1.00 7.49 -22.87
N TYR A 569 0.70 8.11 -21.71
CA TYR A 569 -0.49 8.97 -21.55
C TYR A 569 -0.35 9.98 -20.40
N LEU A 570 -1.19 11.02 -20.43
CA LEU A 570 -1.26 12.09 -19.44
C LEU A 570 -2.51 11.95 -18.57
N VAL A 571 -2.36 11.91 -17.25
CA VAL A 571 -3.51 12.02 -16.33
C VAL A 571 -3.80 13.51 -16.11
N LEU A 572 -4.99 13.96 -16.51
CA LEU A 572 -5.36 15.37 -16.48
C LEU A 572 -5.64 15.84 -15.05
N LYS A 573 -4.67 16.53 -14.46
CA LYS A 573 -4.84 17.32 -13.22
C LYS A 573 -5.55 18.63 -13.54
N ASN A 574 -6.33 19.16 -12.60
CA ASN A 574 -7.20 20.35 -12.76
C ASN A 574 -8.47 20.13 -13.60
N SER A 575 -8.87 18.87 -13.80
CA SER A 575 -10.16 18.53 -14.42
C SER A 575 -11.34 18.54 -13.43
N GLU A 576 -11.13 19.08 -12.22
CA GLU A 576 -12.05 18.92 -11.08
C GLU A 576 -13.36 19.66 -11.21
N ASN A 577 -13.35 20.70 -12.03
CA ASN A 577 -14.52 21.53 -12.31
C ASN A 577 -15.02 21.26 -13.74
N VAL A 578 -14.40 20.31 -14.46
CA VAL A 578 -14.86 19.92 -15.78
C VAL A 578 -16.08 19.04 -15.59
N LYS A 579 -17.18 19.46 -16.23
CA LYS A 579 -18.47 18.81 -16.06
C LYS A 579 -18.46 17.47 -16.77
N VAL A 580 -19.20 16.50 -16.24
CA VAL A 580 -19.24 15.15 -16.82
C VAL A 580 -19.68 15.19 -18.27
N TRP A 581 -20.65 16.03 -18.64
CA TRP A 581 -21.09 16.16 -20.04
C TRP A 581 -19.98 16.70 -20.97
N GLU A 582 -19.07 17.55 -20.49
CA GLU A 582 -17.92 18.04 -21.25
C GLU A 582 -16.89 16.93 -21.46
N VAL A 583 -16.56 16.21 -20.38
CA VAL A 583 -15.64 15.06 -20.40
C VAL A 583 -16.17 13.96 -21.32
N SER A 584 -17.41 13.53 -21.08
CA SER A 584 -17.98 12.29 -21.59
C SER A 584 -18.36 12.36 -23.06
N GLY A 585 -18.97 13.47 -23.48
CA GLY A 585 -19.57 13.52 -24.80
C GLY A 585 -18.93 14.51 -25.77
N ARG A 586 -18.11 15.45 -25.30
CA ARG A 586 -17.39 16.37 -26.19
C ARG A 586 -15.90 16.04 -26.23
N SER A 587 -15.23 15.86 -25.09
CA SER A 587 -13.79 15.58 -25.08
C SER A 587 -13.43 14.11 -25.33
N SER A 588 -14.29 13.14 -24.98
CA SER A 588 -14.01 11.70 -25.16
C SER A 588 -14.76 11.05 -26.33
N SER A 589 -15.88 11.63 -26.78
CA SER A 589 -16.76 11.03 -27.80
C SER A 589 -16.92 11.87 -29.08
N ALA A 590 -16.27 13.04 -29.20
CA ALA A 590 -16.30 13.83 -30.43
C ALA A 590 -15.36 13.21 -31.47
N ALA A 591 -15.88 12.22 -32.20
CA ALA A 591 -15.16 11.58 -33.29
C ALA A 591 -14.96 12.59 -34.44
N PRO A 592 -13.75 12.66 -35.04
CA PRO A 592 -13.50 13.50 -36.20
C PRO A 592 -14.51 13.24 -37.32
N VAL A 593 -14.82 14.27 -38.11
CA VAL A 593 -15.89 14.27 -39.14
C VAL A 593 -17.31 14.34 -38.56
N TYR A 594 -17.56 13.74 -37.39
CA TYR A 594 -18.90 13.74 -36.78
C TYR A 594 -19.16 15.01 -35.96
N PHE A 595 -18.26 15.32 -35.02
CA PHE A 595 -18.38 16.43 -34.09
C PHE A 595 -17.07 17.22 -33.99
N PRO A 596 -17.12 18.55 -33.76
CA PRO A 596 -15.91 19.35 -33.63
C PRO A 596 -15.22 19.08 -32.29
N PRO A 597 -13.89 19.23 -32.17
CA PRO A 597 -13.18 19.02 -30.92
C PRO A 597 -13.57 20.07 -29.86
N LYS A 598 -13.35 19.77 -28.57
CA LYS A 598 -13.74 20.65 -27.46
C LYS A 598 -12.54 21.32 -26.82
N TYR A 599 -12.56 22.64 -26.79
CA TYR A 599 -11.62 23.42 -25.98
C TYR A 599 -12.07 23.44 -24.52
N LEU A 600 -11.17 23.03 -23.62
CA LEU A 600 -11.33 23.14 -22.18
C LEU A 600 -10.26 24.10 -21.64
N PRO A 601 -10.65 25.22 -20.99
CA PRO A 601 -9.71 26.16 -20.41
C PRO A 601 -8.70 25.46 -19.49
N GLY A 602 -7.41 25.69 -19.73
CA GLY A 602 -6.31 25.12 -18.96
C GLY A 602 -5.94 23.66 -19.29
N LEU A 603 -6.77 22.93 -20.05
CA LEU A 603 -6.49 21.56 -20.50
C LEU A 603 -6.21 21.45 -22.01
N GLY A 604 -6.57 22.49 -22.77
CA GLY A 604 -6.40 22.54 -24.22
C GLY A 604 -7.58 21.95 -24.98
N THR A 605 -7.37 21.67 -26.26
CA THR A 605 -8.41 21.15 -27.14
C THR A 605 -8.31 19.63 -27.26
N LEU A 606 -9.42 18.94 -26.97
CA LEU A 606 -9.51 17.49 -26.89
C LEU A 606 -10.55 16.93 -27.87
N GLN A 607 -10.34 15.70 -28.31
CA GLN A 607 -11.21 14.94 -29.21
C GLN A 607 -11.29 13.47 -28.78
N ASP A 608 -12.15 12.69 -29.47
CA ASP A 608 -12.32 11.26 -29.19
C ASP A 608 -11.00 10.48 -29.18
N ALA A 609 -10.75 9.73 -28.09
CA ALA A 609 -9.54 8.91 -27.93
C ALA A 609 -9.46 7.76 -28.94
N GLY A 610 -10.57 7.34 -29.53
CA GLY A 610 -10.65 6.29 -30.54
C GLY A 610 -9.86 6.58 -31.82
N VAL A 611 -9.44 7.83 -32.04
CA VAL A 611 -8.49 8.21 -33.11
C VAL A 611 -7.06 7.69 -32.87
N LEU A 612 -6.71 7.44 -31.61
CA LEU A 612 -5.43 6.89 -31.18
C LEU A 612 -5.59 5.44 -30.72
N GLU A 613 -6.50 5.23 -29.77
CA GLU A 613 -6.73 3.93 -29.14
C GLU A 613 -8.20 3.79 -28.72
N ASN A 614 -8.92 2.86 -29.36
CA ASN A 614 -10.34 2.67 -29.12
C ASN A 614 -10.67 1.65 -28.01
N ASN A 615 -9.65 0.96 -27.47
CA ASN A 615 -9.79 0.02 -26.36
C ASN A 615 -8.97 0.52 -25.16
N PRO A 616 -9.58 0.83 -24.00
CA PRO A 616 -8.87 1.40 -22.86
C PRO A 616 -8.04 0.40 -22.05
N ILE A 617 -7.91 -0.87 -22.45
CA ILE A 617 -7.29 -1.91 -21.63
C ILE A 617 -5.85 -1.61 -21.21
N ILE A 618 -5.03 -1.02 -22.11
CA ILE A 618 -3.64 -0.70 -21.79
C ILE A 618 -3.59 0.40 -20.72
N VAL A 619 -4.43 1.42 -20.85
CA VAL A 619 -4.56 2.50 -19.86
C VAL A 619 -5.05 1.94 -18.52
N ALA A 620 -6.08 1.10 -18.53
CA ALA A 620 -6.66 0.50 -17.33
C ALA A 620 -5.66 -0.37 -16.56
N LEU A 621 -4.91 -1.24 -17.28
CA LEU A 621 -3.85 -2.07 -16.67
C LEU A 621 -2.68 -1.22 -16.18
N SER A 622 -2.31 -0.16 -16.92
CA SER A 622 -1.25 0.75 -16.50
C SER A 622 -1.60 1.50 -15.23
N GLU A 623 -2.84 1.98 -15.10
CA GLU A 623 -3.33 2.62 -13.87
C GLU A 623 -3.45 1.62 -12.72
N PHE A 624 -3.88 0.38 -13.00
CA PHE A 624 -3.90 -0.68 -11.99
C PHE A 624 -2.50 -0.93 -11.42
N THR A 625 -1.49 -1.11 -12.27
CA THR A 625 -0.08 -1.28 -11.88
C THR A 625 0.46 -0.04 -11.15
N ALA A 626 0.09 1.17 -11.58
CA ALA A 626 0.51 2.40 -10.91
C ALA A 626 -0.02 2.51 -9.47
N MET A 627 -1.19 1.93 -9.19
CA MET A 627 -1.82 1.95 -7.87
C MET A 627 -1.46 0.76 -6.99
N HIS A 628 -1.24 -0.43 -7.58
CA HIS A 628 -1.09 -1.69 -6.84
C HIS A 628 0.27 -2.36 -7.06
N GLY A 629 1.18 -1.74 -7.80
CA GLY A 629 2.51 -2.29 -8.09
C GLY A 629 2.42 -3.57 -8.94
N ASP A 630 3.17 -4.60 -8.55
CA ASP A 630 3.26 -5.88 -9.27
C ASP A 630 2.09 -6.84 -8.99
N ASP A 631 1.01 -6.36 -8.37
CA ASP A 631 -0.20 -7.15 -8.19
C ASP A 631 -0.89 -7.44 -9.53
N LYS A 632 -1.85 -8.36 -9.51
CA LYS A 632 -2.66 -8.69 -10.69
C LYS A 632 -4.14 -8.45 -10.38
N PRO A 633 -4.93 -8.00 -11.37
CA PRO A 633 -6.37 -7.95 -11.21
C PRO A 633 -6.93 -9.38 -11.10
N ASP A 634 -7.98 -9.53 -10.29
CA ASP A 634 -8.71 -10.80 -10.14
C ASP A 634 -9.40 -11.15 -11.46
N LEU A 635 -10.01 -10.14 -12.07
CA LEU A 635 -10.77 -10.27 -13.31
C LEU A 635 -10.67 -8.99 -14.15
N VAL A 636 -10.46 -9.14 -15.46
CA VAL A 636 -10.56 -8.07 -16.46
C VAL A 636 -11.62 -8.47 -17.47
N LEU A 637 -12.72 -7.71 -17.53
CA LEU A 637 -13.77 -7.87 -18.53
C LEU A 637 -13.67 -6.75 -19.55
N ASN A 638 -13.33 -7.08 -20.79
CA ASN A 638 -13.35 -6.15 -21.91
C ASN A 638 -14.57 -6.41 -22.79
N ILE A 639 -15.43 -5.43 -22.97
CA ILE A 639 -16.62 -5.53 -23.82
C ILE A 639 -16.43 -4.69 -25.08
N GLY A 640 -16.42 -5.36 -26.23
CA GLY A 640 -16.34 -4.72 -27.54
C GLY A 640 -17.71 -4.25 -28.04
N THR A 641 -17.68 -3.28 -28.95
CA THR A 641 -18.87 -2.76 -29.66
C THR A 641 -19.05 -3.41 -31.04
N GLY A 642 -18.53 -4.62 -31.22
CA GLY A 642 -18.60 -5.39 -32.45
C GLY A 642 -17.35 -5.28 -33.32
N THR A 643 -16.91 -6.44 -33.84
CA THR A 643 -15.73 -6.56 -34.70
C THR A 643 -16.12 -7.14 -36.06
N SER A 644 -15.53 -6.59 -37.12
CA SER A 644 -15.66 -7.11 -38.47
C SER A 644 -14.76 -8.33 -38.67
N PRO A 645 -15.15 -9.32 -39.48
CA PRO A 645 -14.25 -10.41 -39.84
C PRO A 645 -13.05 -9.90 -40.66
N ASN A 646 -11.88 -10.51 -40.45
CA ASN A 646 -10.69 -10.18 -41.23
C ASN A 646 -10.94 -10.52 -42.71
N VAL A 647 -10.76 -9.53 -43.59
CA VAL A 647 -10.81 -9.75 -45.03
C VAL A 647 -9.43 -10.27 -45.46
N PRO A 648 -9.32 -11.43 -46.13
CA PRO A 648 -8.05 -11.93 -46.65
C PRO A 648 -7.39 -10.94 -47.59
N LEU A 649 -6.06 -10.97 -47.67
CA LEU A 649 -5.32 -10.24 -48.70
C LEU A 649 -5.82 -10.71 -50.07
N GLN A 650 -6.32 -9.77 -50.85
CA GLN A 650 -6.76 -10.02 -52.22
C GLN A 650 -5.71 -9.45 -53.17
N ASP A 651 -5.19 -10.29 -54.06
CA ASP A 651 -4.36 -9.85 -55.17
C ASP A 651 -5.25 -9.19 -56.24
N ARG A 652 -5.29 -7.85 -56.24
CA ARG A 652 -6.10 -7.07 -57.19
C ARG A 652 -5.49 -5.70 -57.45
N LYS A 653 -5.69 -5.18 -58.66
CA LYS A 653 -5.33 -3.80 -59.02
C LYS A 653 -6.22 -2.77 -58.29
N PRO A 654 -5.68 -1.61 -57.88
CA PRO A 654 -6.46 -0.57 -57.18
C PRO A 654 -7.52 0.04 -58.11
N ARG A 655 -8.73 0.25 -57.57
CA ARG A 655 -9.83 0.90 -58.30
C ARG A 655 -9.78 2.41 -58.12
N PHE A 656 -9.89 3.17 -59.22
CA PHE A 656 -9.73 4.63 -59.25
C PHE A 656 -10.55 5.37 -58.17
N ILE A 657 -11.82 5.00 -57.99
CA ILE A 657 -12.71 5.64 -57.01
C ILE A 657 -12.67 4.95 -55.64
N LYS A 658 -12.76 3.61 -55.62
CA LYS A 658 -12.93 2.80 -54.39
C LYS A 658 -11.64 2.59 -53.58
N ASP A 659 -10.47 2.84 -54.16
CA ASP A 659 -9.17 2.74 -53.49
C ASP A 659 -8.41 4.08 -53.52
N SER A 660 -9.14 5.19 -53.70
CA SER A 660 -8.61 6.55 -53.57
C SER A 660 -8.05 6.80 -52.15
N TRP A 661 -7.14 7.76 -52.02
CA TRP A 661 -6.49 8.06 -50.73
C TRP A 661 -7.45 8.39 -49.57
N PRO A 662 -8.59 9.10 -49.76
CA PRO A 662 -9.52 9.38 -48.66
C PRO A 662 -10.26 8.12 -48.21
N VAL A 663 -10.62 7.24 -49.15
CA VAL A 663 -11.26 5.95 -48.84
C VAL A 663 -10.29 5.03 -48.11
N ARG A 664 -9.00 5.05 -48.47
CA ARG A 664 -7.94 4.33 -47.75
C ARG A 664 -7.75 4.88 -46.33
N LEU A 665 -7.76 6.20 -46.15
CA LEU A 665 -7.67 6.85 -44.84
C LEU A 665 -8.87 6.48 -43.96
N LYS A 666 -10.10 6.56 -44.50
CA LYS A 666 -11.32 6.13 -43.82
C LYS A 666 -11.26 4.65 -43.43
N ARG A 667 -10.75 3.78 -44.31
CA ARG A 667 -10.58 2.35 -44.02
C ARG A 667 -9.56 2.11 -42.91
N GLY A 668 -8.44 2.84 -42.91
CA GLY A 668 -7.44 2.78 -41.85
C GLY A 668 -7.99 3.27 -40.51
N TYR A 669 -8.74 4.37 -40.50
CA TYR A 669 -9.43 4.87 -39.31
C TYR A 669 -10.45 3.86 -38.76
N MET A 670 -11.29 3.27 -39.62
CA MET A 670 -12.24 2.23 -39.21
C MET A 670 -11.57 0.96 -38.68
N GLU A 671 -10.34 0.66 -39.12
CA GLU A 671 -9.52 -0.43 -38.56
C GLU A 671 -8.97 -0.07 -37.18
N LEU A 672 -8.54 1.18 -36.94
CA LEU A 672 -8.11 1.65 -35.62
C LEU A 672 -9.23 1.62 -34.57
N ILE A 673 -10.48 1.82 -35.00
CA ILE A 673 -11.67 1.70 -34.14
C ILE A 673 -11.92 0.23 -33.72
N GLN A 674 -11.28 -0.77 -34.32
CA GLN A 674 -11.45 -2.15 -33.88
C GLN A 674 -10.55 -2.47 -32.67
N GLY A 675 -11.13 -2.47 -31.47
CA GLY A 675 -10.42 -2.71 -30.21
C GLY A 675 -9.83 -4.13 -30.02
N LYS A 676 -10.15 -5.07 -30.93
CA LYS A 676 -9.71 -6.47 -30.85
C LYS A 676 -8.21 -6.65 -31.02
N LYS A 677 -7.55 -5.80 -31.83
CA LYS A 677 -6.10 -5.86 -32.02
C LYS A 677 -5.36 -5.52 -30.73
N THR A 678 -5.71 -4.38 -30.12
CA THR A 678 -5.18 -3.93 -28.82
C THR A 678 -5.38 -4.97 -27.73
N TRP A 679 -6.54 -5.61 -27.66
CA TRP A 679 -6.78 -6.73 -26.75
C TRP A 679 -5.79 -7.88 -26.94
N ASN A 680 -5.56 -8.30 -28.19
CA ASN A 680 -4.63 -9.39 -28.50
C ASN A 680 -3.19 -9.03 -28.12
N ASP A 681 -2.79 -7.77 -28.31
CA ASP A 681 -1.47 -7.26 -27.90
C ASP A 681 -1.33 -7.27 -26.36
N ALA A 682 -2.31 -6.72 -25.64
CA ALA A 682 -2.33 -6.73 -24.17
C ALA A 682 -2.24 -8.15 -23.59
N ARG A 683 -2.95 -9.10 -24.20
CA ARG A 683 -2.95 -10.52 -23.79
C ARG A 683 -1.63 -11.22 -24.06
N ARG A 684 -0.88 -10.82 -25.12
CA ARG A 684 0.44 -11.40 -25.45
C ARG A 684 1.52 -11.01 -24.43
N VAL A 685 1.44 -9.80 -23.90
CA VAL A 685 2.42 -9.25 -22.94
C VAL A 685 2.16 -9.75 -21.51
N SER A 686 0.93 -10.18 -21.21
CA SER A 686 0.59 -10.76 -19.91
C SER A 686 1.24 -12.16 -19.74
N PRO A 687 2.01 -12.41 -18.67
CA PRO A 687 2.63 -13.72 -18.43
C PRO A 687 1.57 -14.81 -18.34
N ARG A 688 1.69 -15.87 -19.15
CA ARG A 688 0.85 -17.07 -19.07
C ARG A 688 1.09 -17.76 -17.72
N THR A 689 0.26 -17.46 -16.72
CA THR A 689 0.18 -18.28 -15.51
C THR A 689 -0.53 -19.59 -15.82
N ARG A 690 -0.07 -20.72 -15.25
CA ARG A 690 -0.83 -21.98 -15.28
C ARG A 690 -2.15 -21.77 -14.51
N GLY A 691 -3.28 -21.65 -15.23
CA GLY A 691 -4.63 -21.42 -14.67
C GLY A 691 -5.50 -20.53 -15.56
N HIS A 692 -6.74 -20.22 -15.13
CA HIS A 692 -7.60 -19.22 -15.78
C HIS A 692 -6.89 -17.86 -15.77
N SER A 693 -6.85 -17.17 -16.92
CA SER A 693 -6.17 -15.87 -17.03
C SER A 693 -6.89 -14.73 -16.31
N GLY A 694 -8.13 -14.94 -15.88
CA GLY A 694 -9.02 -13.89 -15.36
C GLY A 694 -9.34 -12.80 -16.37
N GLN A 695 -8.96 -12.97 -17.64
CA GLN A 695 -9.09 -11.97 -18.70
C GLN A 695 -10.10 -12.45 -19.73
N TYR A 696 -11.23 -11.75 -19.83
CA TYR A 696 -12.34 -12.06 -20.72
C TYR A 696 -12.55 -10.93 -21.72
N ARG A 697 -12.76 -11.28 -23.00
CA ARG A 697 -13.27 -10.35 -24.01
C ARG A 697 -14.58 -10.85 -24.58
N LEU A 698 -15.63 -10.05 -24.44
CA LEU A 698 -16.93 -10.28 -25.06
C LEU A 698 -17.09 -9.31 -26.22
N ASP A 699 -17.43 -9.83 -27.39
CA ASP A 699 -17.54 -9.05 -28.62
C ASP A 699 -18.49 -9.75 -29.61
N VAL A 700 -19.21 -8.96 -30.41
CA VAL A 700 -20.17 -9.48 -31.39
C VAL A 700 -19.54 -9.41 -32.79
N THR A 701 -19.65 -10.49 -33.58
CA THR A 701 -19.17 -10.44 -34.97
C THR A 701 -20.19 -9.72 -35.84
N LEU A 702 -19.76 -8.65 -36.51
CA LEU A 702 -20.60 -7.87 -37.42
C LEU A 702 -20.14 -8.13 -38.86
N ASN A 703 -20.97 -8.79 -39.67
CA ASN A 703 -20.64 -9.05 -41.08
C ASN A 703 -20.62 -7.75 -41.90
N HIS A 704 -21.57 -6.85 -41.59
CA HIS A 704 -21.69 -5.53 -42.18
C HIS A 704 -21.84 -4.51 -41.05
N PRO A 705 -20.74 -3.94 -40.53
CA PRO A 705 -20.84 -2.95 -39.46
C PRO A 705 -21.61 -1.72 -39.97
N PRO A 706 -22.62 -1.23 -39.23
CA PRO A 706 -23.32 0.00 -39.58
C PRO A 706 -22.40 1.22 -39.45
N SER A 707 -22.82 2.34 -40.03
CA SER A 707 -22.16 3.62 -39.78
C SER A 707 -22.27 4.00 -38.29
N LEU A 708 -21.32 4.81 -37.80
CA LEU A 708 -21.23 5.17 -36.37
C LEU A 708 -22.41 6.02 -35.88
N ASP A 709 -23.18 6.61 -36.78
CA ASP A 709 -24.29 7.53 -36.59
C ASP A 709 -25.65 6.94 -37.01
N ASP A 710 -25.69 5.69 -37.49
CA ASP A 710 -26.93 5.07 -37.98
C ASP A 710 -27.80 4.55 -36.83
N THR A 711 -28.58 5.46 -36.26
CA THR A 711 -29.48 5.20 -35.11
C THR A 711 -30.57 4.18 -35.42
N THR A 712 -30.93 3.96 -36.70
CA THR A 712 -31.98 3.02 -37.09
C THR A 712 -31.59 1.56 -36.87
N THR A 713 -30.29 1.28 -36.79
CA THR A 713 -29.74 -0.08 -36.67
C THR A 713 -29.63 -0.58 -35.24
N MET A 714 -29.87 0.26 -34.22
CA MET A 714 -29.68 -0.10 -32.81
C MET A 714 -30.53 -1.30 -32.38
N SER A 715 -31.78 -1.41 -32.86
CA SER A 715 -32.64 -2.57 -32.60
C SER A 715 -32.08 -3.86 -33.20
N THR A 716 -31.54 -3.79 -34.41
CA THR A 716 -30.84 -4.90 -35.07
C THR A 716 -29.61 -5.31 -34.29
N LEU A 717 -28.80 -4.35 -33.82
CA LEU A 717 -27.60 -4.62 -33.01
C LEU A 717 -27.95 -5.34 -31.70
N LEU A 718 -29.01 -4.90 -31.01
CA LEU A 718 -29.53 -5.57 -29.82
C LEU A 718 -29.95 -7.01 -30.14
N SER A 719 -30.61 -7.23 -31.28
CA SER A 719 -31.05 -8.57 -31.69
C SER A 719 -29.89 -9.55 -31.97
N LEU A 720 -28.67 -9.05 -32.18
CA LEU A 720 -27.46 -9.86 -32.34
C LEU A 720 -26.87 -10.29 -30.99
N VAL A 721 -27.21 -9.60 -29.90
CA VAL A 721 -26.80 -9.96 -28.53
C VAL A 721 -27.78 -11.02 -28.00
N ARG A 722 -27.73 -12.22 -28.58
CA ARG A 722 -28.53 -13.39 -28.13
C ARG A 722 -27.69 -14.36 -27.29
N PRO A 723 -28.28 -15.01 -26.25
CA PRO A 723 -27.58 -15.96 -25.38
C PRO A 723 -26.79 -17.05 -26.13
N ASP A 724 -27.29 -17.48 -27.30
CA ASP A 724 -26.70 -18.59 -28.08
C ASP A 724 -25.48 -18.21 -28.93
N THR A 725 -25.11 -16.93 -28.99
CA THR A 725 -23.91 -16.52 -29.73
C THR A 725 -22.65 -17.14 -29.12
N VAL A 726 -21.72 -17.57 -29.98
CA VAL A 726 -20.48 -18.26 -29.55
C VAL A 726 -19.71 -17.45 -28.49
N THR A 727 -19.71 -16.12 -28.61
CA THR A 727 -19.04 -15.23 -27.66
C THR A 727 -19.73 -15.19 -26.28
N LEU A 728 -21.06 -15.29 -26.22
CA LEU A 728 -21.81 -15.26 -24.97
C LEU A 728 -21.83 -16.60 -24.22
N LYS A 729 -21.26 -17.67 -24.79
CA LYS A 729 -21.02 -18.94 -24.08
C LYS A 729 -20.12 -18.79 -22.84
N ALA A 730 -19.31 -17.73 -22.78
CA ALA A 730 -18.47 -17.40 -21.63
C ALA A 730 -19.23 -16.67 -20.50
N VAL A 731 -20.47 -16.19 -20.71
CA VAL A 731 -21.23 -15.43 -19.71
C VAL A 731 -21.45 -16.21 -18.41
N PRO A 732 -21.84 -17.50 -18.41
CA PRO A 732 -21.96 -18.28 -17.18
C PRO A 732 -20.64 -18.37 -16.39
N GLU A 733 -19.52 -18.50 -17.10
CA GLU A 733 -18.18 -18.54 -16.50
C GLU A 733 -17.85 -17.20 -15.83
N ILE A 734 -18.03 -16.10 -16.56
CA ILE A 734 -17.76 -14.74 -16.08
C ILE A 734 -18.64 -14.39 -14.88
N ALA A 735 -19.94 -14.69 -14.95
CA ALA A 735 -20.87 -14.45 -13.85
C ALA A 735 -20.45 -15.21 -12.59
N PHE A 736 -20.04 -16.48 -12.72
CA PHE A 736 -19.60 -17.25 -11.56
C PHE A 736 -18.21 -16.83 -11.04
N HIS A 737 -17.31 -16.39 -11.91
CA HIS A 737 -16.04 -15.79 -11.49
C HIS A 737 -16.28 -14.47 -10.73
N LEU A 738 -17.13 -13.58 -11.24
CA LEU A 738 -17.55 -12.37 -10.52
C LEU A 738 -18.25 -12.69 -9.19
N PHE A 739 -19.00 -13.78 -9.10
CA PHE A 739 -19.53 -14.26 -7.82
C PHE A 739 -18.41 -14.69 -6.86
N ALA A 740 -17.36 -15.37 -7.33
CA ALA A 740 -16.22 -15.75 -6.51
C ALA A 740 -15.44 -14.52 -5.98
N THR A 741 -15.35 -13.43 -6.75
CA THR A 741 -14.68 -12.18 -6.32
C THR A 741 -15.44 -11.41 -5.24
N LEU A 742 -16.66 -11.82 -4.87
CA LEU A 742 -17.36 -11.31 -3.68
C LEU A 742 -16.73 -11.78 -2.37
N PHE A 743 -15.87 -12.81 -2.40
CA PHE A 743 -15.26 -13.38 -1.21
C PHE A 743 -13.76 -13.14 -1.20
N TYR A 744 -13.20 -12.96 0.00
CA TYR A 744 -11.78 -12.70 0.20
C TYR A 744 -11.31 -13.27 1.55
N PHE A 745 -10.00 -13.43 1.73
CA PHE A 745 -9.42 -14.06 2.92
C PHE A 745 -8.71 -13.05 3.82
N GLU A 746 -8.99 -13.09 5.13
CA GLU A 746 -8.26 -12.35 6.17
C GLU A 746 -7.63 -13.32 7.19
N LEU A 747 -6.46 -12.96 7.73
CA LEU A 747 -5.81 -13.73 8.79
C LEU A 747 -6.46 -13.43 10.16
N ASP A 748 -6.70 -14.47 10.94
CA ASP A 748 -7.13 -14.34 12.34
C ASP A 748 -5.92 -14.16 13.26
N SER A 749 -4.79 -14.79 12.91
CA SER A 749 -3.54 -14.72 13.66
C SER A 749 -2.33 -14.90 12.74
N LEU A 750 -1.15 -14.55 13.25
CA LEU A 750 0.09 -14.73 12.50
C LEU A 750 0.32 -16.21 12.14
N PRO A 751 0.71 -16.51 10.88
CA PRO A 751 1.05 -17.86 10.44
C PRO A 751 2.14 -18.50 11.30
N LYS A 752 1.92 -19.76 11.70
CA LYS A 752 2.85 -20.57 12.50
C LYS A 752 3.61 -21.54 11.59
N ARG A 753 4.92 -21.36 11.44
CA ARG A 753 5.82 -22.23 10.70
C ARG A 753 5.89 -23.64 11.32
N LEU A 754 5.61 -24.64 10.51
CA LEU A 754 5.73 -26.07 10.78
C LEU A 754 6.71 -26.64 9.74
N GLY A 755 8.01 -26.64 10.07
CA GLY A 755 9.06 -27.06 9.14
C GLY A 755 9.19 -26.13 7.94
N SER A 756 8.96 -26.65 6.73
CA SER A 756 8.91 -25.90 5.47
C SER A 756 7.55 -25.27 5.17
N ASN A 757 6.50 -25.65 5.93
CA ASN A 757 5.12 -25.19 5.74
C ASN A 757 4.70 -24.19 6.83
N PHE A 758 3.53 -23.59 6.66
CA PHE A 758 2.88 -22.68 7.59
C PHE A 758 1.48 -23.19 7.92
N ARG A 759 1.16 -23.26 9.22
CA ARG A 759 -0.21 -23.31 9.70
C ARG A 759 -0.78 -21.90 9.68
N VAL A 760 -1.84 -21.72 8.91
CA VAL A 760 -2.53 -20.46 8.66
C VAL A 760 -3.95 -20.61 9.15
N THR A 761 -4.36 -19.71 10.04
CA THR A 761 -5.73 -19.63 10.55
C THR A 761 -6.31 -18.27 10.19
N GLY A 762 -7.50 -18.27 9.60
CA GLY A 762 -8.15 -17.06 9.14
C GLY A 762 -9.61 -17.27 8.78
N ARG A 763 -10.21 -16.26 8.15
CA ARG A 763 -11.61 -16.24 7.75
C ARG A 763 -11.76 -15.80 6.32
N ILE A 764 -12.64 -16.48 5.61
CA ILE A 764 -13.17 -16.03 4.34
C ILE A 764 -14.40 -15.19 4.63
N LEU A 765 -14.41 -13.99 4.09
CA LEU A 765 -15.40 -12.95 4.34
C LEU A 765 -16.04 -12.54 3.01
N CYS A 766 -17.29 -12.08 3.06
CA CYS A 766 -17.94 -11.44 1.92
C CYS A 766 -17.69 -9.93 1.94
N ILE A 767 -17.54 -9.35 0.75
CA ILE A 767 -17.45 -7.89 0.54
C ILE A 767 -18.78 -7.21 0.88
N ARG A 768 -19.92 -7.87 0.60
CA ARG A 768 -21.25 -7.41 1.01
C ARG A 768 -21.47 -7.71 2.49
N LYS A 769 -22.06 -6.76 3.22
CA LYS A 769 -22.17 -6.79 4.69
C LYS A 769 -23.42 -6.07 5.18
N GLY A 770 -23.80 -6.32 6.43
CA GLY A 770 -24.91 -5.67 7.13
C GLY A 770 -26.27 -6.08 6.59
N GLU A 771 -27.14 -5.09 6.37
CA GLU A 771 -28.53 -5.27 5.90
C GLU A 771 -28.64 -5.32 4.37
N ASP A 772 -27.56 -5.73 3.69
CA ASP A 772 -27.54 -5.83 2.24
C ASP A 772 -28.52 -6.90 1.73
N GLU A 773 -29.47 -6.48 0.88
CA GLU A 773 -30.52 -7.35 0.34
C GLU A 773 -29.98 -8.55 -0.45
N ALA A 774 -28.73 -8.48 -0.94
CA ALA A 774 -28.12 -9.58 -1.67
C ALA A 774 -27.59 -10.70 -0.76
N LEU A 775 -27.32 -10.45 0.52
CA LEU A 775 -26.68 -11.43 1.41
C LEU A 775 -27.41 -12.78 1.50
N PRO A 776 -28.75 -12.84 1.66
CA PRO A 776 -29.47 -14.11 1.68
C PRO A 776 -29.31 -14.92 0.39
N ASN A 777 -29.32 -14.24 -0.77
CA ASN A 777 -29.16 -14.88 -2.09
C ASN A 777 -27.71 -15.34 -2.32
N ILE A 778 -26.73 -14.53 -1.91
CA ILE A 778 -25.31 -14.90 -1.90
C ILE A 778 -25.11 -16.17 -1.06
N LEU A 779 -25.65 -16.19 0.16
CA LEU A 779 -25.53 -17.34 1.07
C LEU A 779 -26.19 -18.60 0.49
N LYS A 780 -27.37 -18.47 -0.12
CA LYS A 780 -28.08 -19.56 -0.80
C LYS A 780 -27.24 -20.13 -1.96
N ARG A 781 -26.60 -19.28 -2.76
CA ARG A 781 -25.73 -19.69 -3.87
C ARG A 781 -24.42 -20.31 -3.37
N LEU A 782 -23.80 -19.74 -2.33
CA LEU A 782 -22.58 -20.24 -1.71
C LEU A 782 -22.75 -21.66 -1.16
N ARG A 783 -23.91 -21.97 -0.54
CA ARG A 783 -24.24 -23.34 -0.05
C ARG A 783 -24.30 -24.40 -1.15
N LYS A 784 -24.48 -24.00 -2.41
CA LYS A 784 -24.47 -24.90 -3.57
C LYS A 784 -23.08 -25.03 -4.20
N ALA A 785 -22.11 -24.22 -3.79
CA ALA A 785 -20.75 -24.23 -4.29
C ALA A 785 -19.82 -25.03 -3.36
N THR A 786 -18.75 -25.56 -3.92
CA THR A 786 -17.69 -26.27 -3.18
C THR A 786 -16.44 -25.40 -3.18
N MET A 787 -15.83 -25.24 -2.01
CA MET A 787 -14.60 -24.48 -1.87
C MET A 787 -13.38 -25.39 -1.91
N PHE A 788 -12.33 -24.92 -2.59
CA PHE A 788 -11.07 -25.61 -2.75
C PHE A 788 -9.94 -24.74 -2.19
N ILE A 789 -9.02 -25.39 -1.47
CA ILE A 789 -7.78 -24.76 -1.02
C ILE A 789 -6.61 -25.59 -1.54
N ASN A 790 -5.77 -25.00 -2.37
CA ASN A 790 -4.67 -25.65 -3.06
C ASN A 790 -5.11 -26.96 -3.75
N GLY A 791 -6.27 -26.94 -4.41
CA GLY A 791 -6.87 -28.08 -5.10
C GLY A 791 -7.57 -29.12 -4.22
N LYS A 792 -7.56 -28.97 -2.88
CA LYS A 792 -8.29 -29.86 -1.96
C LYS A 792 -9.64 -29.28 -1.59
N SER A 793 -10.72 -30.05 -1.76
CA SER A 793 -12.04 -29.64 -1.30
C SER A 793 -12.08 -29.59 0.23
N ILE A 794 -12.82 -28.64 0.77
CA ILE A 794 -13.04 -28.50 2.22
C ILE A 794 -14.52 -28.62 2.54
N SER A 795 -14.86 -29.34 3.62
CA SER A 795 -16.22 -29.35 4.16
C SER A 795 -16.51 -27.98 4.76
N SER A 796 -17.29 -27.17 4.06
CA SER A 796 -17.62 -25.79 4.45
C SER A 796 -18.79 -25.77 5.43
N THR A 797 -18.51 -25.50 6.71
CA THR A 797 -19.54 -24.93 7.60
C THR A 797 -19.53 -23.42 7.38
N ILE A 798 -20.49 -22.94 6.59
CA ILE A 798 -20.69 -21.51 6.38
C ILE A 798 -21.35 -20.96 7.65
N ASP A 799 -20.68 -20.03 8.32
CA ASP A 799 -21.16 -19.35 9.51
C ASP A 799 -21.60 -17.92 9.17
N THR A 800 -22.44 -17.33 10.02
CA THR A 800 -22.80 -15.92 9.94
C THR A 800 -22.55 -15.28 11.29
N ASP A 801 -21.97 -14.08 11.31
CA ASP A 801 -21.81 -13.35 12.56
C ASP A 801 -23.15 -12.85 13.12
N ALA A 802 -23.11 -12.17 14.28
CA ALA A 802 -24.29 -11.61 14.94
C ALA A 802 -25.06 -10.58 14.09
N HIS A 803 -24.48 -10.11 12.97
CA HIS A 803 -25.07 -9.16 12.04
C HIS A 803 -25.48 -9.82 10.72
N GLY A 804 -25.40 -11.16 10.61
CA GLY A 804 -25.73 -11.89 9.38
C GLY A 804 -24.62 -11.88 8.33
N ASN A 805 -23.42 -11.35 8.64
CA ASN A 805 -22.33 -11.32 7.67
C ASN A 805 -21.75 -12.71 7.46
N ILE A 806 -21.55 -13.09 6.19
CA ILE A 806 -20.97 -14.38 5.82
C ILE A 806 -19.52 -14.46 6.30
N ARG A 807 -19.22 -15.51 7.05
CA ARG A 807 -17.90 -15.82 7.56
C ARG A 807 -17.64 -17.33 7.46
N GLN A 808 -16.48 -17.70 6.97
CA GLN A 808 -16.05 -19.09 7.00
C GLN A 808 -14.63 -19.20 7.56
N THR A 809 -14.49 -19.89 8.68
CA THR A 809 -13.18 -20.13 9.29
C THR A 809 -12.40 -21.18 8.51
N VAL A 810 -11.10 -20.92 8.34
CA VAL A 810 -10.14 -21.76 7.64
C VAL A 810 -8.92 -21.96 8.53
N ASP A 811 -8.55 -23.21 8.78
CA ASP A 811 -7.29 -23.60 9.44
C ASP A 811 -6.58 -24.64 8.56
N ILE A 812 -5.47 -24.23 7.95
CA ILE A 812 -4.78 -25.03 6.92
C ILE A 812 -3.27 -25.05 7.17
N THR A 813 -2.62 -26.10 6.67
CA THR A 813 -1.16 -26.15 6.56
C THR A 813 -0.78 -26.02 5.08
N THR A 814 -0.01 -24.99 4.73
CA THR A 814 0.32 -24.62 3.35
C THR A 814 1.79 -24.20 3.20
N GLY A 815 2.29 -24.14 1.96
CA GLY A 815 3.59 -23.53 1.65
C GLY A 815 3.54 -22.00 1.72
N LYS A 816 4.33 -21.31 0.90
CA LYS A 816 4.36 -19.83 0.85
C LYS A 816 3.15 -19.19 0.16
N SER A 817 2.35 -19.97 -0.57
CA SER A 817 1.19 -19.51 -1.34
C SER A 817 -0.07 -20.27 -0.94
N ILE A 818 -1.22 -19.61 -1.03
CA ILE A 818 -2.54 -20.15 -0.72
C ILE A 818 -3.47 -19.80 -1.89
N LEU A 819 -3.82 -20.80 -2.70
CA LEU A 819 -4.85 -20.68 -3.72
C LEU A 819 -6.18 -21.11 -3.10
N ILE A 820 -7.10 -20.16 -2.90
CA ILE A 820 -8.48 -20.43 -2.51
C ILE A 820 -9.38 -20.20 -3.71
N GLU A 821 -10.19 -21.18 -4.04
CA GLU A 821 -11.08 -21.19 -5.21
C GLU A 821 -12.48 -21.66 -4.84
N LEU A 822 -13.47 -21.16 -5.58
CA LEU A 822 -14.87 -21.55 -5.47
C LEU A 822 -15.32 -22.25 -6.75
N LYS A 823 -16.07 -23.34 -6.61
CA LYS A 823 -16.57 -24.14 -7.73
C LYS A 823 -18.06 -24.34 -7.65
N GLU A 824 -18.79 -23.98 -8.70
CA GLU A 824 -20.23 -24.21 -8.78
C GLU A 824 -20.51 -25.71 -8.95
N ARG A 825 -21.57 -26.23 -8.30
CA ARG A 825 -21.99 -27.62 -8.50
C ARG A 825 -22.29 -27.87 -9.98
N GLY A 826 -21.65 -28.88 -10.56
CA GLY A 826 -21.81 -29.23 -11.97
C GLY A 826 -20.91 -28.46 -12.94
N SER A 827 -20.21 -27.41 -12.49
CA SER A 827 -19.19 -26.74 -13.29
C SER A 827 -17.91 -27.59 -13.37
N LYS A 828 -17.19 -27.49 -14.49
CA LYS A 828 -15.86 -28.08 -14.63
C LYS A 828 -14.79 -27.24 -13.93
N ASP A 829 -14.97 -25.93 -13.94
CA ASP A 829 -13.97 -24.94 -13.56
C ASP A 829 -14.20 -24.40 -12.14
N ALA A 830 -13.10 -24.08 -11.46
CA ALA A 830 -13.07 -23.40 -10.18
C ALA A 830 -12.42 -22.03 -10.35
N PHE A 831 -12.92 -21.01 -9.65
CA PHE A 831 -12.46 -19.63 -9.80
C PHE A 831 -11.84 -19.12 -8.50
N PRO A 832 -10.73 -18.38 -8.58
CA PRO A 832 -10.09 -17.82 -7.40
C PRO A 832 -11.01 -16.82 -6.69
N LEU A 833 -10.90 -16.78 -5.36
CA LEU A 833 -11.47 -15.70 -4.57
C LEU A 833 -10.73 -14.37 -4.83
N SER A 834 -11.31 -13.25 -4.41
CA SER A 834 -10.68 -11.94 -4.60
C SER A 834 -9.34 -11.84 -3.88
N GLY A 835 -8.27 -11.51 -4.61
CA GLY A 835 -6.89 -11.45 -4.14
C GLY A 835 -6.16 -12.81 -4.10
N SER A 836 -6.84 -13.90 -4.45
CA SER A 836 -6.26 -15.25 -4.53
C SER A 836 -5.54 -15.43 -5.89
N PRO A 837 -4.36 -16.08 -5.94
CA PRO A 837 -3.65 -16.75 -4.85
C PRO A 837 -2.95 -15.77 -3.90
N TYR A 838 -3.08 -16.05 -2.61
CA TYR A 838 -2.48 -15.25 -1.56
C TYR A 838 -1.05 -15.70 -1.27
N SER A 839 -0.12 -14.74 -1.24
CA SER A 839 1.21 -14.96 -0.68
C SER A 839 1.16 -14.78 0.84
N VAL A 840 1.67 -15.74 1.61
CA VAL A 840 1.68 -15.67 3.08
C VAL A 840 2.40 -14.40 3.59
N PRO A 841 3.58 -14.02 3.06
CA PRO A 841 4.18 -12.72 3.33
C PRO A 841 3.28 -11.52 3.02
N LYS A 842 2.57 -11.54 1.88
CA LYS A 842 1.64 -10.45 1.51
C LYS A 842 0.44 -10.39 2.47
N LEU A 843 -0.13 -11.53 2.86
CA LEU A 843 -1.23 -11.57 3.84
C LEU A 843 -0.82 -10.97 5.19
N VAL A 844 0.39 -11.26 5.66
CA VAL A 844 0.93 -10.65 6.88
C VAL A 844 1.14 -9.15 6.70
N ALA A 845 1.63 -8.72 5.52
CA ALA A 845 1.82 -7.31 5.19
C ALA A 845 0.52 -6.53 4.93
N CYS A 846 -0.57 -7.18 4.51
CA CYS A 846 -1.89 -6.56 4.29
C CYS A 846 -2.76 -6.59 5.55
N GLY A 847 -2.59 -7.62 6.40
CA GLY A 847 -3.25 -7.77 7.70
C GLY A 847 -2.67 -6.86 8.78
N LEU A 848 -2.41 -5.58 8.47
CA LEU A 848 -1.70 -4.57 9.29
C LEU A 848 -2.37 -4.20 10.63
N THR A 849 -3.27 -5.04 11.15
CA THR A 849 -3.58 -5.08 12.57
C THR A 849 -2.43 -5.66 13.42
N MET A 850 -1.43 -6.33 12.80
CA MET A 850 -0.38 -7.06 13.53
C MET A 850 1.06 -6.55 13.37
N ALA A 851 1.32 -5.49 12.59
CA ALA A 851 2.65 -4.87 12.58
C ALA A 851 2.96 -4.29 13.97
N VAL A 852 4.13 -4.61 14.52
CA VAL A 852 4.56 -4.15 15.86
C VAL A 852 4.62 -2.62 15.95
N PHE A 853 4.81 -1.93 14.82
CA PHE A 853 4.75 -0.48 14.67
C PHE A 853 3.47 0.06 13.97
N ARG A 854 2.43 -0.79 13.83
CA ARG A 854 1.00 -0.57 13.45
C ARG A 854 0.69 0.22 12.15
N SER A 855 -0.61 0.26 11.80
CA SER A 855 -1.16 0.81 10.54
C SER A 855 -1.63 2.26 10.63
N ARG A 856 -1.74 2.92 9.46
CA ARG A 856 -2.22 4.30 9.27
C ARG A 856 -3.68 4.54 9.66
N THR A 857 -4.45 3.49 9.95
CA THR A 857 -5.90 3.60 10.14
C THR A 857 -6.32 4.14 11.49
N HIS A 858 -5.39 4.34 12.45
CA HIS A 858 -5.63 4.84 13.81
C HIS A 858 -6.73 4.10 14.62
N LYS A 859 -7.31 3.01 14.09
CA LYS A 859 -8.35 2.18 14.73
C LYS A 859 -7.69 0.98 15.41
N LYS A 860 -7.93 0.82 16.72
CA LYS A 860 -7.58 -0.41 17.46
C LYS A 860 -8.62 -1.49 17.10
N ARG A 861 -8.31 -2.43 16.20
CA ARG A 861 -9.03 -3.71 16.21
C ARG A 861 -8.50 -4.55 17.40
N PRO A 862 -9.37 -5.14 18.23
CA PRO A 862 -8.92 -5.91 19.39
C PRO A 862 -8.04 -7.07 18.93
N LEU A 863 -6.83 -7.17 19.49
CA LEU A 863 -6.06 -8.41 19.41
C LEU A 863 -6.83 -9.47 20.20
N GLN A 864 -7.26 -10.56 19.55
CA GLN A 864 -7.48 -11.80 20.28
C GLN A 864 -6.09 -12.39 20.59
N GLU A 865 -5.71 -12.24 21.86
CA GLU A 865 -4.58 -12.80 22.61
C GLU A 865 -3.18 -12.85 21.95
N PRO A 866 -2.14 -12.28 22.57
CA PRO A 866 -0.76 -12.54 22.16
C PRO A 866 -0.42 -14.03 22.31
N CYS A 867 0.39 -14.55 21.39
CA CYS A 867 0.85 -15.94 21.37
C CYS A 867 1.33 -16.40 22.77
N SER A 868 0.56 -17.30 23.39
CA SER A 868 0.72 -17.80 24.76
C SER A 868 1.91 -18.74 24.98
N ARG A 869 2.93 -18.75 24.10
CA ARG A 869 4.03 -19.75 24.13
C ARG A 869 5.42 -19.18 24.49
N PRO A 870 6.27 -19.94 25.23
CA PRO A 870 7.61 -19.52 25.64
C PRO A 870 8.60 -19.27 24.48
N SER A 871 9.59 -18.42 24.74
CA SER A 871 10.57 -17.83 23.79
C SER A 871 11.29 -18.81 22.83
N LYS A 872 11.54 -20.06 23.25
CA LYS A 872 12.23 -21.07 22.42
C LYS A 872 11.44 -21.50 21.17
N ARG A 873 10.12 -21.29 21.13
CA ARG A 873 9.26 -21.64 19.97
C ARG A 873 8.89 -20.44 19.10
N ARG A 874 9.36 -19.22 19.39
CA ARG A 874 9.10 -17.99 18.60
C ARG A 874 9.77 -17.98 17.21
N LYS A 875 10.87 -18.72 17.02
CA LYS A 875 11.53 -18.92 15.71
C LYS A 875 10.63 -19.55 14.63
N GLN A 876 9.41 -19.94 15.00
CA GLN A 876 8.39 -20.50 14.12
C GLN A 876 7.33 -19.46 13.71
N CYS A 877 7.44 -18.17 14.04
CA CYS A 877 6.49 -17.15 13.59
C CYS A 877 7.06 -16.36 12.39
N LEU A 878 6.26 -16.14 11.33
CA LEU A 878 6.73 -15.48 10.10
C LEU A 878 7.06 -13.99 10.29
N ALA A 879 6.44 -13.31 11.28
CA ALA A 879 6.76 -11.92 11.62
C ALA A 879 8.15 -11.76 12.28
N CYS A 880 8.82 -12.88 12.59
CA CYS A 880 10.08 -12.95 13.32
C CYS A 880 11.21 -13.61 12.52
N LEU A 881 11.05 -13.70 11.19
CA LEU A 881 12.03 -14.34 10.30
C LEU A 881 12.49 -13.35 9.23
N PRO A 882 13.80 -13.31 8.93
CA PRO A 882 14.33 -12.44 7.89
C PRO A 882 13.77 -12.81 6.52
N LYS A 883 13.46 -11.78 5.72
CA LYS A 883 12.92 -11.88 4.34
C LYS A 883 13.81 -12.69 3.41
#